data_AF-A0A8H3QXV2-F1
#
_entry.id   AF-A0A8H3QXV2-F1
#
_cell.length_a   1.000
_cell.length_b   1.000
_cell.length_c   1.000
_cell.angle_alpha   90.00
_cell.angle_beta   90.00
_cell.angle_gamma   90.00
#
_symmetry.space_group_name_H-M   'P 1'
#
loop_
_entity.id
_entity.type
_entity.pdbx_description
1 polymer ?
#
loop_
_entity_poly.entity_id
_entity_poly.type
_entity_poly.pdbx_seq_one_letter_code
_entity_poly.pdbx_strand_id
1 'polypeptide(L)'
;MKTQYPVIISFVSSGILVERLHYGPYSRYWWQLSPLLPAESKKDEKNTYLPIRVNQKTKATLNNREFTITIVVGNKDNNNFLPGYVCQCEAIVEIANDPTNAISEVYSKVFATETRYSGLLIMGWNDENIIKELCDDVSFIPQSFLLDKIKIFVYGTGYSSRTDWFHAGPGYKSSLLYKFNGNKQALFVSKIEEDFSCILEIYQDQILKSTIKGENPIDVWKISGLIKKFNGNQLFGVENYAIQSLNKKQKVLTCSPQEWKNPFIMKSLFDFYLKRRTVNMYTENYKFNIRELRAWNTFLRAVGAHNVTPWSNDDECPFQFWSKSSHPEQDHASLTQLYKMGFLVKDISMPLKNSTQTFWRCFNLALENNKKNYDGKRQVLSIIAEDFTYEELQKNLGVGRYTISESRKHTRTNGYEHVNMSSYKTDNASGLPVLYLQDHKQALWEKFHEQYPNGMHRTTFMMRLDGKRFVYKEDLGGLCSECNECEYQVFANIEELININITDLVLQNELIVAAQNLRRYLRKDYSKQLNVTQDGIATHNSCISHCLQHAFEYLPSNKYEDLDKYQRQLIAFMSHHARKTYLNAQLPATLAQLNSDEALIIVDYKMRINPKKARETKDEWFGKRGWTLHSVLLYTKDQNTNNINVNAFDHWSGDTKQNAWFTASSLHGVIETLERKPSYVTIISDNGGHYHNTELMIILSHWKEWYNICVNKWIFLEAGEAKTAIDFHHTQITHAIKRYVKLGYEIASGEDIEMAIKDLSGTHVANLQPNREQVQTENNISKKEKQKIGTIAGIRNWNEFTWIYDGEEAGYICARPLSRFGELNKFSPCKIQKIIKDQIITQPNPIISTHSNPQKQWIIPRIDHQDSIENIENQMNKLELTEKEEEEEEMVVDLTSETEVEVDLECKSLEVFISGWALQQHQKTRELVKRIPIHVKQLLETMFHAGTANPRKKMTAVEMKSELMQRVQEGEIEEEDVPKESTIANWINTF
;
A
#
# COMPACT_ATOMS: atom_id res chain seq x y z
N MET A 1 -72.71 29.08 -7.30
CA MET A 1 -71.30 28.82 -7.65
C MET A 1 -70.49 30.04 -7.21
N LYS A 2 -69.70 29.94 -6.12
CA LYS A 2 -68.76 31.01 -5.77
C LYS A 2 -67.52 30.83 -6.65
N THR A 3 -67.28 31.78 -7.54
CA THR A 3 -66.08 31.89 -8.37
C THR A 3 -64.85 31.93 -7.46
N GLN A 4 -64.13 30.80 -7.36
CA GLN A 4 -62.79 30.78 -6.77
C GLN A 4 -61.85 31.43 -7.78
N TYR A 5 -61.51 32.70 -7.57
CA TYR A 5 -60.34 33.28 -8.21
C TYR A 5 -59.11 32.47 -7.77
N PRO A 6 -58.22 32.07 -8.69
CA PRO A 6 -57.02 31.32 -8.35
C PRO A 6 -56.13 32.20 -7.45
N VAL A 7 -55.95 31.77 -6.20
CA VAL A 7 -55.00 32.42 -5.30
C VAL A 7 -53.61 31.99 -5.73
N ILE A 8 -52.81 32.92 -6.25
CA ILE A 8 -51.43 32.66 -6.63
C ILE A 8 -50.57 32.80 -5.38
N ILE A 9 -49.94 31.70 -4.97
CA ILE A 9 -49.06 31.63 -3.82
C ILE A 9 -47.63 31.53 -4.30
N SER A 10 -46.76 32.34 -3.72
CA SER A 10 -45.32 32.31 -3.94
C SER A 10 -44.63 32.11 -2.59
N PHE A 11 -43.82 31.06 -2.49
CA PHE A 11 -42.99 30.82 -1.33
C PHE A 11 -41.76 31.71 -1.40
N VAL A 12 -41.58 32.61 -0.41
CA VAL A 12 -40.55 33.65 -0.45
C VAL A 12 -39.32 33.25 0.37
N SER A 13 -39.55 32.66 1.54
CA SER A 13 -38.47 32.18 2.42
C SER A 13 -38.97 31.05 3.29
N SER A 14 -38.16 30.01 3.45
CA SER A 14 -38.44 28.89 4.35
C SER A 14 -38.29 29.25 5.83
N GLY A 15 -37.56 30.30 6.18
CA GLY A 15 -37.29 30.64 7.57
C GLY A 15 -36.37 29.64 8.27
N ILE A 16 -36.26 29.76 9.59
CA ILE A 16 -35.31 29.00 10.41
C ILE A 16 -36.01 28.17 11.49
N LEU A 17 -35.43 26.99 11.77
CA LEU A 17 -35.74 26.21 12.97
C LEU A 17 -34.93 26.76 14.14
N VAL A 18 -35.61 27.04 15.24
CA VAL A 18 -35.01 27.52 16.49
C VAL A 18 -35.15 26.43 17.54
N GLU A 19 -34.04 25.85 18.00
CA GLU A 19 -33.99 24.69 18.90
C GLU A 19 -34.89 24.85 20.13
N ARG A 20 -34.77 25.99 20.83
CA ARG A 20 -35.57 26.29 22.03
C ARG A 20 -37.08 26.31 21.76
N LEU A 21 -37.50 26.69 20.56
CA LEU A 21 -38.91 26.80 20.19
C LEU A 21 -39.44 25.49 19.61
N HIS A 22 -38.66 24.78 18.79
CA HIS A 22 -39.13 23.59 18.06
C HIS A 22 -38.91 22.28 18.82
N TYR A 23 -37.95 22.25 19.75
CA TYR A 23 -37.60 21.07 20.56
C TYR A 23 -37.47 21.39 22.07
N GLY A 24 -37.99 22.54 22.50
CA GLY A 24 -38.13 22.91 23.91
C GLY A 24 -39.50 22.51 24.52
N PRO A 25 -39.76 22.88 25.79
CA PRO A 25 -41.01 22.56 26.50
C PRO A 25 -42.28 22.93 25.73
N TYR A 26 -42.29 24.11 25.09
CA TYR A 26 -43.43 24.66 24.35
C TYR A 26 -43.45 24.28 22.86
N SER A 27 -42.63 23.31 22.45
CA SER A 27 -42.51 22.88 21.06
C SER A 27 -43.82 22.52 20.37
N ARG A 28 -44.77 21.97 21.10
CA ARG A 28 -46.10 21.59 20.57
C ARG A 28 -46.86 22.69 19.82
N TYR A 29 -46.51 23.96 20.01
CA TYR A 29 -47.14 25.10 19.33
C TYR A 29 -46.43 25.51 18.04
N TRP A 30 -45.22 24.99 17.79
CA TRP A 30 -44.38 25.26 16.63
C TRP A 30 -44.43 24.13 15.58
N TRP A 31 -45.37 23.20 15.73
CA TRP A 31 -45.62 22.12 14.80
C TRP A 31 -47.11 22.05 14.45
N GLN A 32 -47.41 22.11 13.16
CA GLN A 32 -48.78 22.05 12.62
C GLN A 32 -49.07 20.64 12.08
N LEU A 33 -50.29 20.14 12.25
CA LEU A 33 -50.69 18.86 11.66
C LEU A 33 -50.89 19.02 10.14
N SER A 34 -50.27 18.15 9.33
CA SER A 34 -50.39 18.19 7.87
C SER A 34 -51.76 17.66 7.40
N PRO A 35 -52.45 18.38 6.49
CA PRO A 35 -53.73 17.93 5.91
C PRO A 35 -53.57 17.02 4.68
N LEU A 36 -52.38 16.91 4.10
CA LEU A 36 -52.11 16.11 2.89
C LEU A 36 -51.34 14.84 3.24
N LEU A 37 -52.04 13.71 3.37
CA LEU A 37 -51.63 12.33 3.02
C LEU A 37 -52.74 11.33 3.47
N PRO A 38 -52.83 10.14 2.84
CA PRO A 38 -54.10 9.54 2.41
C PRO A 38 -54.87 8.73 3.47
N ALA A 39 -56.18 8.68 3.24
CA ALA A 39 -57.21 7.94 3.96
C ALA A 39 -57.01 6.40 4.02
N GLU A 40 -55.97 5.85 3.37
CA GLU A 40 -55.63 4.42 3.39
C GLU A 40 -54.78 4.01 4.60
N SER A 41 -54.33 4.96 5.42
CA SER A 41 -53.57 4.72 6.66
C SER A 41 -54.43 4.70 7.93
N LYS A 42 -55.74 4.42 7.83
CA LYS A 42 -56.65 4.32 8.99
C LYS A 42 -56.37 3.15 9.95
N LYS A 43 -55.35 2.31 9.70
CA LYS A 43 -54.90 1.27 10.63
C LYS A 43 -53.72 1.70 11.52
N ASP A 44 -52.95 2.70 11.12
CA ASP A 44 -51.81 3.21 11.89
C ASP A 44 -51.96 4.73 12.04
N GLU A 45 -52.35 5.22 13.22
CA GLU A 45 -52.48 6.65 13.56
C GLU A 45 -51.16 7.45 13.42
N LYS A 46 -50.66 7.64 12.20
CA LYS A 46 -49.49 8.47 11.91
C LYS A 46 -49.93 9.90 11.58
N ASN A 47 -50.10 10.68 12.66
CA ASN A 47 -50.21 12.13 12.60
C ASN A 47 -48.89 12.73 12.09
N THR A 48 -48.83 13.15 10.82
CA THR A 48 -47.65 13.82 10.25
C THR A 48 -47.67 15.30 10.59
N TYR A 49 -46.61 15.80 11.23
CA TYR A 49 -46.45 17.22 11.58
C TYR A 49 -45.54 17.94 10.58
N LEU A 50 -45.82 19.21 10.32
CA LEU A 50 -44.98 20.16 9.58
C LEU A 50 -44.48 21.26 10.52
N PRO A 51 -43.22 21.72 10.38
CA PRO A 51 -42.68 22.77 11.25
C PRO A 51 -43.23 24.15 10.88
N ILE A 52 -43.55 24.95 11.89
CA ILE A 52 -43.87 26.38 11.75
C ILE A 52 -42.55 27.15 11.96
N ARG A 53 -41.94 27.68 10.91
CA ARG A 53 -40.57 28.23 11.01
C ARG A 53 -40.54 29.73 11.29
N VAL A 54 -39.59 30.17 12.11
CA VAL A 54 -39.39 31.61 12.40
C VAL A 54 -38.87 32.30 11.13
N ASN A 55 -39.42 33.45 10.80
CA ASN A 55 -39.14 34.21 9.57
C ASN A 55 -39.49 33.47 8.27
N GLN A 56 -40.32 32.42 8.33
CA GLN A 56 -40.93 31.87 7.11
C GLN A 56 -41.80 32.95 6.48
N LYS A 57 -41.63 33.15 5.17
CA LYS A 57 -42.37 34.15 4.40
C LYS A 57 -43.09 33.52 3.23
N THR A 58 -44.38 33.76 3.16
CA THR A 58 -45.22 33.38 2.02
C THR A 58 -45.93 34.61 1.50
N LYS A 59 -45.99 34.75 0.19
CA LYS A 59 -46.65 35.86 -0.49
C LYS A 59 -47.82 35.33 -1.31
N ALA A 60 -49.01 35.85 -1.05
CA ALA A 60 -50.23 35.52 -1.76
C ALA A 60 -50.75 36.75 -2.51
N THR A 61 -51.10 36.56 -3.78
CA THR A 61 -51.73 37.62 -4.58
C THR A 61 -53.25 37.46 -4.51
N LEU A 62 -53.93 38.42 -3.89
CA LEU A 62 -55.38 38.47 -3.74
C LEU A 62 -55.90 39.78 -4.31
N ASN A 63 -56.86 39.70 -5.24
CA ASN A 63 -57.42 40.87 -5.95
C ASN A 63 -56.33 41.82 -6.51
N ASN A 64 -55.31 41.26 -7.15
CA ASN A 64 -54.16 41.99 -7.72
C ASN A 64 -53.33 42.80 -6.71
N ARG A 65 -53.46 42.53 -5.40
CA ARG A 65 -52.58 43.06 -4.36
C ARG A 65 -51.81 41.94 -3.68
N GLU A 66 -50.62 42.27 -3.20
CA GLU A 66 -49.69 41.32 -2.61
C GLU A 66 -49.77 41.34 -1.09
N PHE A 67 -50.14 40.20 -0.52
CA PHE A 67 -50.17 39.97 0.91
C PHE A 67 -48.97 39.11 1.30
N THR A 68 -48.08 39.63 2.12
CA THR A 68 -46.93 38.89 2.64
C THR A 68 -47.20 38.49 4.07
N ILE A 69 -47.17 37.18 4.36
CA ILE A 69 -47.24 36.67 5.73
C ILE A 69 -45.84 36.26 6.16
N THR A 70 -45.41 36.79 7.30
CA THR A 70 -44.16 36.42 7.98
C THR A 70 -44.47 35.81 9.35
N ILE A 71 -43.92 34.63 9.63
CA ILE A 71 -44.00 34.03 10.97
C ILE A 71 -42.95 34.66 11.87
N VAL A 72 -43.33 35.08 13.08
CA VAL A 72 -42.46 35.70 14.08
C VAL A 72 -42.56 35.00 15.43
N VAL A 73 -41.58 35.24 16.30
CA VAL A 73 -41.62 34.80 17.71
C VAL A 73 -42.43 35.81 18.51
N GLY A 74 -43.43 35.35 19.26
CA GLY A 74 -44.37 36.23 19.94
C GLY A 74 -45.66 36.38 19.15
N ASN A 75 -46.78 36.04 19.77
CA ASN A 75 -48.10 36.20 19.18
C ASN A 75 -48.72 37.57 19.53
N LYS A 76 -49.99 37.81 19.15
CA LYS A 76 -50.72 39.07 19.43
C LYS A 76 -50.82 39.38 20.93
N ASP A 77 -50.72 38.36 21.78
CA ASP A 77 -50.75 38.46 23.25
C ASP A 77 -49.36 38.64 23.88
N ASN A 78 -48.33 38.94 23.08
CA ASN A 78 -46.92 39.03 23.49
C ASN A 78 -46.36 37.74 24.14
N ASN A 79 -46.90 36.58 23.77
CA ASN A 79 -46.40 35.29 24.26
C ASN A 79 -45.24 34.78 23.40
N ASN A 80 -44.01 34.97 23.90
CA ASN A 80 -42.77 34.58 23.23
C ASN A 80 -42.58 33.06 23.01
N PHE A 81 -43.45 32.22 23.55
CA PHE A 81 -43.42 30.77 23.31
C PHE A 81 -44.37 30.31 22.21
N LEU A 82 -45.22 31.21 21.69
CA LEU A 82 -46.17 30.92 20.62
C LEU A 82 -45.75 31.62 19.31
N PRO A 83 -46.06 31.01 18.15
CA PRO A 83 -45.86 31.68 16.88
C PRO A 83 -46.86 32.83 16.70
N GLY A 84 -46.35 33.97 16.21
CA GLY A 84 -47.16 35.07 15.69
C GLY A 84 -47.12 35.10 14.17
N TYR A 85 -48.22 35.52 13.56
CA TYR A 85 -48.34 35.63 12.11
C TYR A 85 -48.56 37.09 11.74
N VAL A 86 -47.53 37.71 11.16
CA VAL A 86 -47.59 39.11 10.71
C VAL A 86 -47.96 39.11 9.24
N CYS A 87 -49.13 39.66 8.91
CA CYS A 87 -49.52 39.91 7.54
C CYS A 87 -49.29 41.37 7.18
N GLN A 88 -48.70 41.61 6.02
CA GLN A 88 -48.46 42.94 5.46
C GLN A 88 -49.02 43.04 4.05
N CYS A 89 -49.75 44.11 3.79
CA CYS A 89 -50.12 44.55 2.44
C CYS A 89 -49.88 46.06 2.38
N GLU A 90 -48.98 46.51 1.51
CA GLU A 90 -48.55 47.91 1.43
C GLU A 90 -48.08 48.44 2.80
N ALA A 91 -48.76 49.46 3.36
CA ALA A 91 -48.46 50.07 4.65
C ALA A 91 -49.24 49.45 5.83
N ILE A 92 -50.19 48.54 5.57
CA ILE A 92 -51.01 47.91 6.62
C ILE A 92 -50.32 46.64 7.10
N VAL A 93 -50.10 46.55 8.41
CA VAL A 93 -49.44 45.41 9.08
C VAL A 93 -50.27 44.99 10.28
N GLU A 94 -50.65 43.72 10.36
CA GLU A 94 -51.34 43.16 11.53
C GLU A 94 -50.66 41.87 11.98
N ILE A 95 -50.65 41.64 13.30
CA ILE A 95 -50.22 40.40 13.92
C ILE A 95 -51.42 39.65 14.47
N ALA A 96 -51.50 38.35 14.19
CA ALA A 96 -52.51 37.46 14.74
C ALA A 96 -51.91 36.14 15.26
N ASN A 97 -52.74 35.38 15.95
CA ASN A 97 -52.37 34.10 16.57
C ASN A 97 -52.45 32.92 15.58
N ASP A 98 -53.01 33.14 14.39
CA ASP A 98 -53.11 32.16 13.31
C ASP A 98 -53.11 32.86 11.94
N PRO A 99 -52.68 32.16 10.86
CA PRO A 99 -52.51 32.78 9.54
C PRO A 99 -53.84 33.20 8.89
N THR A 100 -54.95 32.54 9.24
CA THR A 100 -56.29 32.87 8.69
C THR A 100 -56.73 34.24 9.19
N ASN A 101 -56.58 34.50 10.49
CA ASN A 101 -56.92 35.78 11.08
C ASN A 101 -55.94 36.88 10.64
N ALA A 102 -54.64 36.58 10.54
CA ALA A 102 -53.64 37.54 10.08
C ALA A 102 -54.00 38.12 8.70
N ILE A 103 -54.33 37.25 7.73
CA ILE A 103 -54.70 37.72 6.39
C ILE A 103 -56.10 38.34 6.35
N SER A 104 -57.06 37.79 7.09
CA SER A 104 -58.44 38.30 7.06
C SER A 104 -58.54 39.70 7.68
N GLU A 105 -57.78 39.99 8.74
CA GLU A 105 -57.72 41.33 9.37
C GLU A 105 -57.13 42.37 8.39
N VAL A 106 -55.99 42.07 7.74
CA VAL A 106 -55.38 42.98 6.76
C VAL A 106 -56.28 43.14 5.52
N TYR A 107 -56.82 42.04 5.00
CA TYR A 107 -57.69 42.07 3.83
C TYR A 107 -58.95 42.90 4.07
N SER A 108 -59.55 42.78 5.25
CA SER A 108 -60.69 43.61 5.65
C SER A 108 -60.34 45.09 5.74
N LYS A 109 -59.15 45.44 6.25
CA LYS A 109 -58.67 46.84 6.29
C LYS A 109 -58.37 47.40 4.90
N VAL A 110 -57.90 46.58 3.96
CA VAL A 110 -57.56 47.01 2.59
C VAL A 110 -58.81 47.19 1.72
N PHE A 111 -59.78 46.27 1.82
CA PHE A 111 -60.92 46.21 0.88
C PHE A 111 -62.27 46.50 1.52
N ALA A 112 -62.34 46.76 2.84
CA ALA A 112 -63.58 46.96 3.59
C ALA A 112 -64.61 45.81 3.43
N THR A 113 -64.13 44.56 3.29
CA THR A 113 -64.97 43.36 3.21
C THR A 113 -64.53 42.30 4.22
N GLU A 114 -65.48 41.54 4.78
CA GLU A 114 -65.20 40.50 5.78
C GLU A 114 -64.81 39.14 5.16
N THR A 115 -64.11 39.16 4.01
CA THR A 115 -63.73 37.93 3.33
C THR A 115 -62.64 37.19 4.12
N ARG A 116 -62.88 35.91 4.41
CA ARG A 116 -61.90 35.05 5.09
C ARG A 116 -61.19 34.13 4.11
N TYR A 117 -59.86 34.07 4.21
CA TYR A 117 -59.02 33.16 3.43
C TYR A 117 -58.41 32.10 4.34
N SER A 118 -58.37 30.85 3.87
CA SER A 118 -57.77 29.75 4.64
C SER A 118 -56.27 29.97 4.81
N GLY A 119 -55.80 30.09 6.05
CA GLY A 119 -54.39 30.21 6.36
C GLY A 119 -53.55 29.01 5.87
N LEU A 120 -54.12 27.80 5.84
CA LEU A 120 -53.43 26.61 5.29
C LEU A 120 -53.11 26.78 3.81
N LEU A 121 -54.08 27.29 3.03
CA LEU A 121 -53.88 27.57 1.61
C LEU A 121 -52.85 28.68 1.45
N ILE A 122 -53.04 29.81 2.14
CA ILE A 122 -52.18 30.99 1.99
C ILE A 122 -50.72 30.71 2.38
N MET A 123 -50.50 29.89 3.40
CA MET A 123 -49.14 29.52 3.84
C MET A 123 -48.46 28.52 2.90
N GLY A 124 -49.19 27.93 1.94
CA GLY A 124 -48.66 26.89 1.07
C GLY A 124 -48.54 25.53 1.75
N TRP A 125 -49.18 25.33 2.91
CA TRP A 125 -49.15 24.06 3.65
C TRP A 125 -50.02 22.96 3.03
N ASN A 126 -50.58 23.23 1.85
CA ASN A 126 -51.26 22.27 0.98
C ASN A 126 -50.48 22.06 -0.35
N ASP A 127 -49.23 22.52 -0.44
CA ASP A 127 -48.38 22.30 -1.60
C ASP A 127 -47.28 21.31 -1.22
N GLU A 128 -47.21 20.16 -1.90
CA GLU A 128 -46.23 19.10 -1.60
C GLU A 128 -44.79 19.59 -1.74
N ASN A 129 -44.50 20.51 -2.67
CA ASN A 129 -43.15 21.05 -2.87
C ASN A 129 -42.75 21.95 -1.71
N ILE A 130 -43.67 22.80 -1.24
CA ILE A 130 -43.43 23.68 -0.09
C ILE A 130 -43.29 22.84 1.18
N ILE A 131 -44.14 21.83 1.38
CA ILE A 131 -44.05 20.94 2.54
C ILE A 131 -42.70 20.21 2.54
N LYS A 132 -42.25 19.71 1.39
CA LYS A 132 -40.95 19.07 1.25
C LYS A 132 -39.82 20.02 1.63
N GLU A 133 -39.82 21.24 1.08
CA GLU A 133 -38.82 22.27 1.40
C GLU A 133 -38.82 22.63 2.89
N LEU A 134 -40.00 22.73 3.52
CA LEU A 134 -40.14 22.97 4.96
C LEU A 134 -39.71 21.78 5.82
N CYS A 135 -39.60 20.57 5.28
CA CYS A 135 -39.18 19.37 6.01
C CYS A 135 -37.71 18.98 5.74
N ASP A 136 -37.07 19.54 4.71
CA ASP A 136 -35.78 19.07 4.19
C ASP A 136 -34.63 19.10 5.21
N ASP A 137 -34.56 20.10 6.10
CA ASP A 137 -33.55 20.23 7.15
C ASP A 137 -34.09 19.97 8.58
N VAL A 138 -35.24 19.27 8.70
CA VAL A 138 -35.77 18.79 9.97
C VAL A 138 -35.09 17.49 10.39
N SER A 139 -34.44 17.49 11.56
CA SER A 139 -33.79 16.29 12.13
C SER A 139 -34.77 15.28 12.71
N PHE A 140 -35.86 15.75 13.31
CA PHE A 140 -36.88 14.92 13.93
C PHE A 140 -38.27 15.56 13.79
N ILE A 141 -39.25 14.82 13.27
CA ILE A 141 -40.65 15.25 13.21
C ILE A 141 -41.38 14.67 14.44
N PRO A 142 -41.98 15.51 15.31
CA PRO A 142 -42.73 15.05 16.46
C PRO A 142 -43.90 14.12 16.10
N GLN A 143 -44.27 13.26 17.05
CA GLN A 143 -45.46 12.43 16.93
C GLN A 143 -46.38 12.65 18.13
N SER A 144 -47.69 12.50 17.91
CA SER A 144 -48.66 12.55 18.99
C SER A 144 -49.71 11.48 18.86
N PHE A 145 -50.16 10.98 20.01
CA PHE A 145 -51.24 10.01 20.13
C PHE A 145 -52.13 10.38 21.33
N LEU A 146 -53.30 9.77 21.39
CA LEU A 146 -54.27 9.97 22.48
C LEU A 146 -54.15 8.82 23.49
N LEU A 147 -53.96 9.17 24.75
CA LEU A 147 -54.14 8.28 25.89
C LEU A 147 -55.48 8.65 26.55
N ASP A 148 -56.55 7.96 26.16
CA ASP A 148 -57.94 8.31 26.51
C ASP A 148 -58.25 9.75 26.05
N LYS A 149 -58.32 10.71 26.98
CA LYS A 149 -58.56 12.15 26.69
C LYS A 149 -57.30 13.00 26.72
N ILE A 150 -56.14 12.42 27.02
CA ILE A 150 -54.87 13.14 27.18
C ILE A 150 -54.06 12.97 25.89
N LYS A 151 -53.80 14.09 25.19
CA LYS A 151 -52.91 14.09 24.02
C LYS A 151 -51.46 14.19 24.48
N ILE A 152 -50.68 13.14 24.24
CA ILE A 152 -49.23 13.10 24.48
C ILE A 152 -48.53 13.52 23.19
N PHE A 153 -47.64 14.49 23.30
CA PHE A 153 -46.84 15.04 22.20
C PHE A 153 -45.37 14.74 22.45
N VAL A 154 -44.80 13.82 21.67
CA VAL A 154 -43.40 13.38 21.75
C VAL A 154 -42.59 14.17 20.73
N TYR A 155 -41.66 14.98 21.22
CA TYR A 155 -40.86 15.91 20.42
C TYR A 155 -39.35 15.67 20.58
N GLY A 156 -38.96 14.73 21.42
CA GLY A 156 -37.60 14.19 21.49
C GLY A 156 -37.67 12.69 21.65
N THR A 157 -36.77 11.98 20.99
CA THR A 157 -36.66 10.52 21.07
C THR A 157 -35.23 10.17 21.47
N GLY A 158 -35.09 9.06 22.18
CA GLY A 158 -33.82 8.59 22.70
C GLY A 158 -33.87 7.08 22.84
N TYR A 159 -32.76 6.41 22.60
CA TYR A 159 -32.67 4.95 22.69
C TYR A 159 -31.96 4.50 23.95
N SER A 160 -32.47 3.43 24.55
CA SER A 160 -31.80 2.66 25.61
C SER A 160 -31.95 1.16 25.36
N SER A 161 -30.99 0.38 25.84
CA SER A 161 -31.11 -1.08 25.90
C SER A 161 -32.17 -1.55 26.92
N ARG A 162 -32.63 -0.66 27.81
CA ARG A 162 -33.66 -0.91 28.83
C ARG A 162 -35.02 -1.28 28.21
N THR A 163 -35.40 -2.54 28.36
CA THR A 163 -36.69 -3.07 27.90
C THR A 163 -37.85 -2.61 28.79
N ASP A 164 -37.59 -2.37 30.08
CA ASP A 164 -38.56 -1.86 31.04
C ASP A 164 -39.00 -0.41 30.74
N TRP A 165 -38.20 0.32 29.96
CA TRP A 165 -38.52 1.66 29.45
C TRP A 165 -38.95 1.63 27.98
N PHE A 166 -39.26 0.44 27.46
CA PHE A 166 -39.61 0.22 26.07
C PHE A 166 -38.59 0.84 25.10
N HIS A 167 -37.31 0.71 25.46
CA HIS A 167 -36.15 1.24 24.75
C HIS A 167 -36.05 2.78 24.68
N ALA A 168 -36.80 3.52 25.50
CA ALA A 168 -36.58 4.95 25.66
C ALA A 168 -35.32 5.22 26.46
N GLY A 169 -34.51 6.20 26.04
CA GLY A 169 -33.25 6.58 26.68
C GLY A 169 -32.99 8.08 26.65
N PRO A 170 -31.75 8.50 26.98
CA PRO A 170 -31.35 9.90 26.99
C PRO A 170 -31.77 10.67 25.73
N GLY A 171 -32.30 11.88 25.93
CA GLY A 171 -32.83 12.71 24.85
C GLY A 171 -34.32 12.49 24.55
N TYR A 172 -34.96 11.48 25.15
CA TYR A 172 -36.41 11.32 25.08
C TYR A 172 -37.12 12.49 25.77
N LYS A 173 -38.08 13.12 25.07
CA LYS A 173 -38.87 14.25 25.58
C LYS A 173 -40.31 14.17 25.08
N SER A 174 -41.25 14.25 26.02
CA SER A 174 -42.67 14.33 25.73
C SER A 174 -43.37 15.39 26.56
N SER A 175 -44.52 15.83 26.09
CA SER A 175 -45.37 16.77 26.82
C SER A 175 -46.84 16.38 26.75
N LEU A 176 -47.57 16.72 27.81
CA LEU A 176 -49.01 16.61 27.87
C LEU A 176 -49.61 17.84 28.56
N LEU A 177 -50.86 18.15 28.23
CA LEU A 177 -51.61 19.20 28.91
C LEU A 177 -52.61 18.57 29.85
N TYR A 178 -52.58 18.96 31.11
CA TYR A 178 -53.52 18.49 32.12
C TYR A 178 -53.81 19.56 33.16
N LYS A 179 -54.86 19.37 33.96
CA LYS A 179 -55.22 20.33 35.02
C LYS A 179 -54.26 20.21 36.20
N PHE A 180 -53.78 21.32 36.73
CA PHE A 180 -52.89 21.41 37.88
C PHE A 180 -53.26 22.63 38.73
N ASN A 181 -53.03 22.58 40.05
CA ASN A 181 -53.26 23.65 41.04
C ASN A 181 -54.38 24.66 40.69
N GLY A 182 -55.59 24.41 41.21
CA GLY A 182 -56.75 25.26 40.97
C GLY A 182 -57.49 24.99 39.65
N ASN A 183 -57.39 23.76 39.12
CA ASN A 183 -58.07 23.31 37.89
C ASN A 183 -57.69 24.07 36.60
N LYS A 184 -56.63 24.88 36.62
CA LYS A 184 -56.08 25.56 35.44
C LYS A 184 -55.21 24.59 34.63
N GLN A 185 -55.13 24.83 33.33
CA GLN A 185 -54.32 24.01 32.43
C GLN A 185 -52.82 24.24 32.71
N ALA A 186 -52.06 23.16 32.80
CA ALA A 186 -50.61 23.16 32.94
C ALA A 186 -49.99 22.21 31.92
N LEU A 187 -48.73 22.50 31.59
CA LEU A 187 -47.91 21.72 30.68
C LEU A 187 -46.98 20.84 31.50
N PHE A 188 -47.14 19.54 31.36
CA PHE A 188 -46.30 18.52 31.98
C PHE A 188 -45.29 18.08 30.93
N VAL A 189 -44.00 18.12 31.26
CA VAL A 189 -42.91 17.76 30.37
C VAL A 189 -42.12 16.62 31.00
N SER A 190 -42.13 15.47 30.33
CA SER A 190 -41.37 14.28 30.75
C SER A 190 -40.08 14.22 29.93
N LYS A 191 -38.95 14.00 30.59
CA LYS A 191 -37.62 13.91 29.97
C LYS A 191 -36.82 12.76 30.56
N ILE A 192 -35.92 12.21 29.74
CA ILE A 192 -34.85 11.31 30.18
C ILE A 192 -33.53 12.00 29.86
N GLU A 193 -32.75 12.30 30.89
CA GLU A 193 -31.46 12.98 30.78
C GLU A 193 -30.31 11.99 30.53
N GLU A 194 -29.11 12.50 30.24
CA GLU A 194 -27.89 11.71 29.93
C GLU A 194 -27.47 10.79 31.09
N ASP A 195 -27.74 11.16 32.34
CA ASP A 195 -27.51 10.34 33.54
C ASP A 195 -28.56 9.23 33.72
N PHE A 196 -29.40 8.98 32.70
CA PHE A 196 -30.58 8.12 32.73
C PHE A 196 -31.63 8.51 33.76
N SER A 197 -31.57 9.71 34.32
CA SER A 197 -32.60 10.13 35.25
C SER A 197 -33.90 10.52 34.54
N CYS A 198 -35.02 10.08 35.10
CA CYS A 198 -36.33 10.47 34.62
C CYS A 198 -36.80 11.73 35.35
N ILE A 199 -37.19 12.74 34.58
CA ILE A 199 -37.60 14.05 35.10
C ILE A 199 -39.01 14.39 34.60
N LEU A 200 -39.84 14.90 35.50
CA LEU A 200 -41.11 15.54 35.21
C LEU A 200 -41.08 17.00 35.64
N GLU A 201 -41.20 17.90 34.68
CA GLU A 201 -41.33 19.34 34.90
C GLU A 201 -42.78 19.76 34.69
N ILE A 202 -43.31 20.60 35.59
CA ILE A 202 -44.68 21.12 35.51
C ILE A 202 -44.61 22.62 35.32
N TYR A 203 -45.09 23.09 34.18
CA TYR A 203 -45.19 24.51 33.85
C TYR A 203 -46.63 24.99 33.91
N GLN A 204 -46.86 26.10 34.61
CA GLN A 204 -48.16 26.77 34.68
C GLN A 204 -47.93 28.26 34.49
N ASP A 205 -48.78 28.90 33.67
CA ASP A 205 -48.65 30.32 33.30
C ASP A 205 -47.24 30.64 32.76
N GLN A 206 -46.67 29.72 31.98
CA GLN A 206 -45.34 29.82 31.37
C GLN A 206 -44.15 29.82 32.36
N ILE A 207 -44.39 29.49 33.62
CA ILE A 207 -43.38 29.44 34.68
C ILE A 207 -43.26 27.99 35.19
N LEU A 208 -42.03 27.53 35.38
CA LEU A 208 -41.75 26.23 36.00
C LEU A 208 -42.20 26.26 37.47
N LYS A 209 -43.15 25.40 37.84
CA LYS A 209 -43.70 25.33 39.20
C LYS A 209 -43.12 24.20 40.04
N SER A 210 -42.78 23.09 39.41
CA SER A 210 -42.28 21.90 40.08
C SER A 210 -41.40 21.07 39.15
N THR A 211 -40.36 20.47 39.70
CA THR A 211 -39.50 19.48 39.04
C THR A 211 -39.42 18.25 39.93
N ILE A 212 -39.73 17.09 39.38
CA ILE A 212 -39.74 15.81 40.09
C ILE A 212 -38.75 14.89 39.38
N LYS A 213 -37.78 14.36 40.12
CA LYS A 213 -36.76 13.43 39.63
C LYS A 213 -37.02 12.05 40.23
N GLY A 214 -36.86 11.00 39.43
CA GLY A 214 -37.03 9.62 39.86
C GLY A 214 -36.17 8.66 39.05
N GLU A 215 -36.04 7.43 39.54
CA GLU A 215 -35.17 6.41 38.93
C GLU A 215 -35.74 5.83 37.63
N ASN A 216 -37.07 5.88 37.44
CA ASN A 216 -37.76 5.41 36.24
C ASN A 216 -39.08 6.21 36.02
N PRO A 217 -39.74 6.08 34.85
CA PRO A 217 -40.96 6.83 34.56
C PRO A 217 -42.11 6.58 35.54
N ILE A 218 -42.21 5.36 36.08
CA ILE A 218 -43.25 4.97 37.05
C ILE A 218 -43.05 5.73 38.35
N ASP A 219 -41.81 5.76 38.87
CA ASP A 219 -41.49 6.42 40.13
C ASP A 219 -41.73 7.93 40.07
N VAL A 220 -41.36 8.59 38.97
CA VAL A 220 -41.59 10.02 38.79
C VAL A 220 -43.07 10.39 38.93
N TRP A 221 -43.94 9.66 38.24
CA TRP A 221 -45.38 9.90 38.32
C TRP A 221 -45.98 9.45 39.65
N LYS A 222 -45.46 8.39 40.27
CA LYS A 222 -45.86 7.94 41.60
C LYS A 222 -45.53 8.98 42.68
N ILE A 223 -44.32 9.54 42.65
CA ILE A 223 -43.87 10.62 43.55
C ILE A 223 -44.72 11.88 43.36
N SER A 224 -45.10 12.21 42.12
CA SER A 224 -45.97 13.36 41.85
C SER A 224 -47.34 13.23 42.53
N GLY A 225 -47.87 12.01 42.67
CA GLY A 225 -49.22 11.75 43.16
C GLY A 225 -50.34 12.21 42.22
N LEU A 226 -50.00 12.70 41.02
CA LEU A 226 -50.91 13.25 40.02
C LEU A 226 -51.29 12.19 38.97
N ILE A 227 -52.49 12.28 38.39
CA ILE A 227 -53.00 11.41 37.32
C ILE A 227 -52.83 9.90 37.63
N LYS A 228 -53.42 9.45 38.75
CA LYS A 228 -53.33 8.05 39.24
C LYS A 228 -53.99 6.99 38.35
N LYS A 229 -54.74 7.39 37.31
CA LYS A 229 -55.46 6.48 36.40
C LYS A 229 -54.51 5.68 35.49
N PHE A 230 -53.34 6.23 35.19
CA PHE A 230 -52.39 5.65 34.24
C PHE A 230 -51.05 5.39 34.92
N ASN A 231 -50.29 4.43 34.42
CA ASN A 231 -48.93 4.19 34.91
C ASN A 231 -47.97 5.26 34.34
N GLY A 232 -46.78 5.38 34.93
CA GLY A 232 -45.81 6.38 34.48
C GLY A 232 -45.26 6.15 33.06
N ASN A 233 -45.13 4.90 32.61
CA ASN A 233 -44.71 4.58 31.24
C ASN A 233 -45.75 5.06 30.20
N GLN A 234 -47.04 4.95 30.50
CA GLN A 234 -48.14 5.45 29.69
C GLN A 234 -48.14 6.97 29.62
N LEU A 235 -47.92 7.66 30.75
CA LEU A 235 -47.89 9.13 30.82
C LEU A 235 -46.64 9.73 30.19
N PHE A 236 -45.49 9.05 30.28
CA PHE A 236 -44.29 9.39 29.50
C PHE A 236 -44.52 9.14 28.00
N GLY A 237 -45.38 8.18 27.67
CA GLY A 237 -45.74 7.80 26.30
C GLY A 237 -44.83 6.76 25.66
N VAL A 238 -43.90 6.18 26.44
CA VAL A 238 -42.91 5.21 25.97
C VAL A 238 -43.53 3.85 25.63
N GLU A 239 -44.67 3.51 26.26
CA GLU A 239 -45.39 2.26 26.01
C GLU A 239 -46.08 2.23 24.63
N ASN A 240 -46.31 3.38 23.99
CA ASN A 240 -46.96 3.44 22.68
C ASN A 240 -46.11 2.76 21.58
N TYR A 241 -46.67 1.80 20.86
CA TYR A 241 -45.95 1.00 19.84
C TYR A 241 -45.27 1.84 18.74
N ALA A 242 -45.89 2.93 18.29
CA ALA A 242 -45.30 3.81 17.30
C ALA A 242 -44.08 4.55 17.87
N ILE A 243 -44.16 5.00 19.13
CA ILE A 243 -43.05 5.62 19.85
C ILE A 243 -41.94 4.61 20.14
N GLN A 244 -42.26 3.37 20.51
CA GLN A 244 -41.27 2.30 20.65
C GLN A 244 -40.53 2.05 19.33
N SER A 245 -41.26 2.03 18.22
CA SER A 245 -40.68 1.88 16.89
C SER A 245 -39.80 3.07 16.52
N LEU A 246 -40.17 4.30 16.91
CA LEU A 246 -39.33 5.48 16.76
C LEU A 246 -38.08 5.40 17.64
N ASN A 247 -38.20 5.05 18.92
CA ASN A 247 -37.06 4.90 19.82
C ASN A 247 -36.10 3.80 19.32
N LYS A 248 -36.61 2.68 18.80
CA LYS A 248 -35.80 1.63 18.15
C LYS A 248 -35.15 2.08 16.84
N LYS A 249 -35.81 2.93 16.05
CA LYS A 249 -35.19 3.58 14.86
C LYS A 249 -34.11 4.59 15.24
N GLN A 250 -34.30 5.21 16.41
CA GLN A 250 -33.35 6.08 17.07
C GLN A 250 -32.36 5.28 17.91
N LYS A 251 -32.25 3.96 17.70
CA LYS A 251 -31.05 3.20 18.06
C LYS A 251 -29.91 3.94 17.39
N VAL A 252 -29.35 4.87 18.16
CA VAL A 252 -28.17 5.64 17.84
C VAL A 252 -27.19 4.52 17.61
N LEU A 253 -26.92 4.23 16.34
CA LEU A 253 -25.78 3.42 15.99
C LEU A 253 -24.66 4.19 16.64
N THR A 254 -24.22 3.64 17.75
CA THR A 254 -23.06 4.11 18.46
C THR A 254 -22.08 2.98 18.33
N CYS A 255 -20.85 3.39 18.28
CA CYS A 255 -19.74 2.51 18.12
C CYS A 255 -18.79 2.94 19.22
N SER A 256 -18.52 2.04 20.14
CA SER A 256 -17.40 2.22 21.05
C SER A 256 -16.11 2.35 20.23
N PRO A 257 -15.08 3.04 20.74
CA PRO A 257 -13.78 3.11 20.06
C PRO A 257 -13.17 1.73 19.72
N GLN A 258 -13.63 0.66 20.37
CA GLN A 258 -13.23 -0.73 20.12
C GLN A 258 -13.97 -1.35 18.94
N GLU A 259 -15.17 -0.86 18.62
CA GLU A 259 -15.95 -1.23 17.44
C GLU A 259 -15.55 -0.35 16.24
N TRP A 260 -14.68 0.65 16.45
CA TRP A 260 -13.44 0.89 15.69
C TRP A 260 -13.42 0.45 14.26
N LYS A 261 -13.12 -0.80 13.95
CA LYS A 261 -13.07 -2.20 14.40
C LYS A 261 -14.21 -3.26 14.05
N ASN A 262 -15.47 -2.90 13.76
CA ASN A 262 -16.47 -3.57 12.88
C ASN A 262 -17.06 -2.77 11.63
N PRO A 263 -16.86 -3.21 10.36
CA PRO A 263 -17.20 -2.39 9.17
C PRO A 263 -18.66 -2.39 8.78
N PHE A 264 -19.46 -3.31 9.33
CA PHE A 264 -20.91 -3.24 9.24
C PHE A 264 -21.48 -2.13 10.12
N ILE A 265 -20.91 -1.95 11.32
CA ILE A 265 -21.29 -0.86 12.24
C ILE A 265 -20.88 0.48 11.63
N MET A 266 -19.64 0.62 11.16
CA MET A 266 -19.16 1.86 10.52
C MET A 266 -19.89 2.19 9.22
N LYS A 267 -20.24 1.18 8.40
CA LYS A 267 -21.08 1.39 7.21
C LYS A 267 -22.49 1.82 7.58
N SER A 268 -23.09 1.22 8.61
CA SER A 268 -24.43 1.59 9.09
C SER A 268 -24.44 3.01 9.68
N LEU A 269 -23.40 3.38 10.43
CA LEU A 269 -23.16 4.73 10.92
C LEU A 269 -22.98 5.74 9.80
N PHE A 270 -22.15 5.42 8.81
CA PHE A 270 -21.94 6.27 7.63
C PHE A 270 -23.25 6.48 6.87
N ASP A 271 -24.00 5.39 6.63
CA ASP A 271 -25.30 5.43 5.96
C ASP A 271 -26.32 6.27 6.74
N PHE A 272 -26.28 6.23 8.07
CA PHE A 272 -27.20 6.96 8.96
C PHE A 272 -26.83 8.44 9.10
N TYR A 273 -25.56 8.77 9.35
CA TYR A 273 -25.12 10.14 9.68
C TYR A 273 -24.60 10.95 8.49
N LEU A 274 -23.95 10.32 7.51
CA LEU A 274 -23.16 11.01 6.48
C LEU A 274 -23.74 10.86 5.05
N LYS A 275 -24.21 9.67 4.65
CA LYS A 275 -24.59 9.35 3.26
C LYS A 275 -25.55 10.34 2.60
N ARG A 276 -26.51 10.89 3.35
CA ARG A 276 -27.48 11.87 2.82
C ARG A 276 -26.95 13.31 2.76
N ARG A 277 -25.81 13.57 3.40
CA ARG A 277 -25.30 14.91 3.69
C ARG A 277 -23.90 15.16 3.10
N THR A 278 -23.22 14.11 2.60
CA THR A 278 -21.88 14.20 2.01
C THR A 278 -21.89 13.90 0.52
N VAL A 279 -21.06 14.58 -0.27
CA VAL A 279 -20.84 14.27 -1.70
C VAL A 279 -19.91 13.05 -1.81
N ASN A 280 -20.10 12.19 -2.81
CA ASN A 280 -19.40 10.90 -2.93
C ASN A 280 -17.86 11.00 -3.05
N MET A 281 -17.27 12.18 -3.33
CA MET A 281 -15.81 12.39 -3.32
C MET A 281 -15.46 13.84 -2.93
N TYR A 282 -14.68 13.99 -1.85
CA TYR A 282 -14.07 15.26 -1.45
C TYR A 282 -12.70 15.43 -2.13
N THR A 283 -12.38 16.63 -2.61
CA THR A 283 -11.03 16.98 -3.08
C THR A 283 -10.15 17.45 -1.92
N GLU A 284 -8.81 17.42 -2.05
CA GLU A 284 -7.86 17.77 -0.98
C GLU A 284 -8.04 19.18 -0.39
N ASN A 285 -8.75 20.08 -1.07
CA ASN A 285 -9.04 21.45 -0.64
C ASN A 285 -10.54 21.74 -0.49
N TYR A 286 -11.38 20.71 -0.36
CA TYR A 286 -12.81 20.89 -0.22
C TYR A 286 -13.17 21.58 1.11
N LYS A 287 -13.89 22.70 1.04
CA LYS A 287 -14.38 23.42 2.21
C LYS A 287 -15.78 22.90 2.57
N PHE A 288 -15.88 22.19 3.69
CA PHE A 288 -17.15 21.75 4.22
C PHE A 288 -18.06 22.94 4.49
N ASN A 289 -19.31 22.86 4.02
CA ASN A 289 -20.32 23.80 4.46
C ASN A 289 -20.75 23.48 5.91
N ILE A 290 -21.44 24.43 6.55
CA ILE A 290 -21.87 24.30 7.96
C ILE A 290 -22.74 23.05 8.20
N ARG A 291 -23.56 22.64 7.22
CA ARG A 291 -24.44 21.46 7.34
C ARG A 291 -23.63 20.16 7.28
N GLU A 292 -22.63 20.08 6.40
CA GLU A 292 -21.71 18.95 6.31
C GLU A 292 -20.83 18.83 7.54
N LEU A 293 -20.27 19.95 8.02
CA LEU A 293 -19.45 19.96 9.22
C LEU A 293 -20.25 19.49 10.45
N ARG A 294 -21.53 19.91 10.57
CA ARG A 294 -22.43 19.42 11.62
C ARG A 294 -22.71 17.92 11.50
N ALA A 295 -22.87 17.41 10.27
CA ALA A 295 -23.06 15.99 10.02
C ALA A 295 -21.84 15.16 10.45
N TRP A 296 -20.63 15.62 10.07
CA TRP A 296 -19.36 15.04 10.50
C TRP A 296 -19.17 15.09 12.01
N ASN A 297 -19.49 16.21 12.65
CA ASN A 297 -19.41 16.34 14.11
C ASN A 297 -20.36 15.38 14.83
N THR A 298 -21.54 15.15 14.26
CA THR A 298 -22.51 14.20 14.82
C THR A 298 -22.05 12.76 14.63
N PHE A 299 -21.51 12.44 13.46
CA PHE A 299 -20.89 11.14 13.20
C PHE A 299 -19.73 10.86 14.16
N LEU A 300 -18.80 11.81 14.33
CA LEU A 300 -17.65 11.69 15.22
C LEU A 300 -18.09 11.44 16.67
N ARG A 301 -19.13 12.13 17.15
CA ARG A 301 -19.71 11.85 18.47
C ARG A 301 -20.35 10.46 18.57
N ALA A 302 -21.07 10.04 17.53
CA ALA A 302 -21.71 8.72 17.50
C ALA A 302 -20.69 7.58 17.52
N VAL A 303 -19.49 7.80 16.98
CA VAL A 303 -18.37 6.86 17.09
C VAL A 303 -17.55 7.06 18.38
N GLY A 304 -18.02 7.84 19.35
CA GLY A 304 -17.31 8.01 20.63
C GLY A 304 -16.06 8.88 20.55
N ALA A 305 -15.97 9.79 19.57
CA ALA A 305 -14.97 10.85 19.53
C ALA A 305 -15.51 12.17 20.08
N HIS A 306 -14.64 12.94 20.72
CA HIS A 306 -14.97 14.19 21.41
C HIS A 306 -14.18 15.35 20.80
N ASN A 307 -14.79 16.53 20.70
CA ASN A 307 -14.10 17.72 20.24
C ASN A 307 -13.18 18.22 21.35
N VAL A 308 -11.89 18.37 21.03
CA VAL A 308 -10.83 18.78 21.96
C VAL A 308 -10.16 20.07 21.51
N THR A 309 -10.78 20.82 20.59
CA THR A 309 -10.27 22.09 20.05
C THR A 309 -10.02 23.10 21.17
N PRO A 310 -8.81 23.68 21.28
CA PRO A 310 -8.42 24.47 22.46
C PRO A 310 -8.86 25.95 22.45
N TRP A 311 -9.49 26.42 21.38
CA TRP A 311 -10.03 27.78 21.24
C TRP A 311 -11.56 27.79 21.19
N SER A 312 -12.17 28.91 21.59
CA SER A 312 -13.61 29.13 21.54
C SER A 312 -14.19 28.94 20.14
N ASN A 313 -15.38 28.36 20.04
CA ASN A 313 -16.10 28.19 18.77
C ASN A 313 -16.52 29.51 18.11
N ASP A 314 -16.43 30.63 18.84
CA ASP A 314 -16.81 31.97 18.37
C ASP A 314 -15.69 32.65 17.55
N ASP A 315 -14.57 31.96 17.36
CA ASP A 315 -13.36 32.49 16.77
C ASP A 315 -13.04 31.79 15.44
N GLU A 316 -13.00 32.57 14.35
CA GLU A 316 -12.84 32.22 12.92
C GLU A 316 -11.62 31.33 12.56
N CYS A 317 -11.46 30.15 13.16
CA CYS A 317 -10.48 29.14 12.76
C CYS A 317 -11.16 28.03 11.95
N PRO A 318 -10.68 27.69 10.74
CA PRO A 318 -11.32 26.68 9.90
C PRO A 318 -11.04 25.23 10.33
N PHE A 319 -10.26 25.01 11.40
CA PHE A 319 -9.81 23.68 11.83
C PHE A 319 -10.41 23.27 13.19
N GLN A 320 -10.80 22.01 13.31
CA GLN A 320 -11.30 21.39 14.56
C GLN A 320 -10.49 20.15 14.90
N PHE A 321 -10.21 19.96 16.19
CA PHE A 321 -9.53 18.78 16.71
C PHE A 321 -10.53 17.87 17.41
N TRP A 322 -10.48 16.58 17.08
CA TRP A 322 -11.34 15.55 17.66
C TRP A 322 -10.49 14.40 18.18
N SER A 323 -10.75 13.95 19.41
CA SER A 323 -10.06 12.85 20.05
C SER A 323 -10.97 11.63 20.20
N LYS A 324 -10.41 10.45 19.95
CA LYS A 324 -11.03 9.14 20.22
C LYS A 324 -10.70 8.58 21.62
N SER A 325 -10.02 9.37 22.45
CA SER A 325 -9.58 8.96 23.78
C SER A 325 -10.78 8.77 24.71
N SER A 326 -10.67 7.81 25.64
CA SER A 326 -11.60 7.66 26.76
C SER A 326 -11.54 8.82 27.75
N HIS A 327 -10.50 9.65 27.70
CA HIS A 327 -10.29 10.82 28.56
C HIS A 327 -10.04 12.09 27.73
N PRO A 328 -11.04 12.57 26.96
CA PRO A 328 -10.87 13.68 26.01
C PRO A 328 -10.50 15.02 26.70
N GLU A 329 -10.84 15.17 27.98
CA GLU A 329 -10.45 16.29 28.83
C GLU A 329 -8.93 16.48 28.89
N GLN A 330 -8.16 15.38 28.91
CA GLN A 330 -6.69 15.43 28.96
C GLN A 330 -6.09 15.89 27.63
N ASP A 331 -6.65 15.43 26.51
CA ASP A 331 -6.22 15.85 25.18
C ASP A 331 -6.57 17.32 24.94
N HIS A 332 -7.76 17.75 25.37
CA HIS A 332 -8.16 19.15 25.34
C HIS A 332 -7.25 20.03 26.21
N ALA A 333 -6.90 19.60 27.42
CA ALA A 333 -5.97 20.30 28.30
C ALA A 333 -4.56 20.40 27.68
N SER A 334 -4.09 19.32 27.07
CA SER A 334 -2.78 19.25 26.40
C SER A 334 -2.71 20.18 25.19
N LEU A 335 -3.73 20.14 24.32
CA LEU A 335 -3.85 21.06 23.18
C LEU A 335 -4.01 22.52 23.63
N THR A 336 -4.72 22.76 24.73
CA THR A 336 -4.87 24.10 25.31
C THR A 336 -3.54 24.63 25.83
N GLN A 337 -2.72 23.77 26.42
CA GLN A 337 -1.38 24.13 26.85
C GLN A 337 -0.46 24.43 25.66
N LEU A 338 -0.50 23.62 24.61
CA LEU A 338 0.26 23.85 23.37
C LEU A 338 -0.15 25.16 22.67
N TYR A 339 -1.44 25.47 22.67
CA TYR A 339 -1.96 26.76 22.19
C TYR A 339 -1.47 27.93 23.04
N LYS A 340 -1.58 27.84 24.37
CA LYS A 340 -1.06 28.87 25.30
C LYS A 340 0.46 29.06 25.21
N MET A 341 1.20 28.01 24.87
CA MET A 341 2.65 28.05 24.66
C MET A 341 3.05 28.55 23.27
N GLY A 342 2.08 28.87 22.39
CA GLY A 342 2.31 29.42 21.05
C GLY A 342 2.62 28.38 19.98
N PHE A 343 2.61 27.08 20.29
CA PHE A 343 2.89 26.01 19.32
C PHE A 343 1.70 25.72 18.39
N LEU A 344 0.48 26.09 18.79
CA LEU A 344 -0.69 26.07 17.93
C LEU A 344 -1.07 27.52 17.62
N VAL A 345 -1.10 27.89 16.34
CA VAL A 345 -1.44 29.24 15.88
C VAL A 345 -2.78 29.19 15.14
N LYS A 346 -3.63 30.19 15.36
CA LYS A 346 -4.98 30.28 14.77
C LYS A 346 -4.94 30.49 13.26
N ASP A 347 -3.86 31.07 12.74
CA ASP A 347 -3.69 31.42 11.33
C ASP A 347 -2.23 31.17 10.90
N ILE A 348 -2.02 30.57 9.72
CA ILE A 348 -0.69 30.16 9.21
C ILE A 348 0.11 31.38 8.71
N SER A 349 -0.48 32.57 8.74
CA SER A 349 0.02 33.78 8.07
C SER A 349 0.92 34.72 8.89
N MET A 350 1.33 34.40 10.14
CA MET A 350 2.32 35.23 10.86
C MET A 350 3.39 34.46 11.66
N PRO A 351 4.65 34.98 11.71
CA PRO A 351 5.83 34.24 12.15
C PRO A 351 5.91 34.08 13.67
N LEU A 352 6.25 32.86 14.09
CA LEU A 352 6.16 32.37 15.46
C LEU A 352 7.35 32.85 16.32
N LYS A 353 7.04 33.43 17.50
CA LYS A 353 8.01 33.80 18.55
C LYS A 353 8.63 32.56 19.20
N ASN A 354 9.91 32.71 19.56
CA ASN A 354 10.93 31.71 19.90
C ASN A 354 10.47 30.53 20.81
N SER A 355 10.06 29.44 20.18
CA SER A 355 9.58 28.17 20.75
C SER A 355 10.70 27.20 21.18
N THR A 356 11.95 27.59 20.94
CA THR A 356 13.12 26.71 21.04
C THR A 356 13.36 26.20 22.46
N GLN A 357 13.23 27.03 23.50
CA GLN A 357 13.49 26.60 24.89
C GLN A 357 12.43 25.66 25.45
N THR A 358 11.16 25.83 25.06
CA THR A 358 10.08 24.95 25.53
C THR A 358 10.15 23.58 24.86
N PHE A 359 10.53 23.53 23.58
CA PHE A 359 10.81 22.28 22.87
C PHE A 359 11.88 21.44 23.58
N TRP A 360 13.04 22.05 23.88
CA TRP A 360 14.13 21.34 24.55
C TRP A 360 13.76 20.85 25.95
N ARG A 361 12.95 21.61 26.70
CA ARG A 361 12.50 21.21 28.04
C ARG A 361 11.53 20.02 28.00
N CYS A 362 10.56 20.00 27.08
CA CYS A 362 9.62 18.88 26.94
C CYS A 362 10.31 17.62 26.43
N PHE A 363 11.31 17.78 25.56
CA PHE A 363 12.11 16.68 25.05
C PHE A 363 12.96 16.03 26.15
N ASN A 364 13.56 16.82 27.04
CA ASN A 364 14.27 16.29 28.23
C ASN A 364 13.36 15.50 29.16
N LEU A 365 12.14 15.99 29.42
CA LEU A 365 11.14 15.28 30.23
C LEU A 365 10.71 13.94 29.62
N ALA A 366 10.57 13.86 28.29
CA ALA A 366 10.29 12.61 27.59
C ALA A 366 11.47 11.61 27.67
N LEU A 367 12.70 12.13 27.70
CA LEU A 367 13.93 11.34 27.82
C LEU A 367 14.18 10.83 29.26
N GLU A 368 13.72 11.57 30.27
CA GLU A 368 13.83 11.23 31.68
C GLU A 368 12.76 10.21 32.15
N ASN A 369 11.56 10.25 31.58
CA ASN A 369 10.45 9.38 31.97
C ASN A 369 10.54 7.93 31.44
N ASN A 370 11.38 7.66 30.42
CA ASN A 370 11.69 6.30 29.99
C ASN A 370 12.77 5.69 30.90
N LYS A 371 12.34 4.84 31.85
CA LYS A 371 13.21 4.15 32.80
C LYS A 371 14.29 3.32 32.07
N LYS A 372 15.48 3.33 32.67
CA LYS A 372 16.76 2.77 32.17
C LYS A 372 16.62 1.32 31.66
N ASN A 373 16.91 1.12 30.36
CA ASN A 373 17.24 -0.10 29.56
C ASN A 373 16.26 -0.32 28.36
N TYR A 374 16.57 -1.08 27.30
CA TYR A 374 17.71 -0.95 26.37
C TYR A 374 17.37 -0.10 25.12
N ASP A 375 16.10 0.28 24.85
CA ASP A 375 15.73 0.97 23.60
C ASP A 375 14.90 2.27 23.69
N GLY A 376 14.33 2.62 24.84
CA GLY A 376 13.40 3.76 24.94
C GLY A 376 13.99 5.17 24.75
N LYS A 377 15.33 5.34 24.74
CA LYS A 377 15.97 6.67 24.59
C LYS A 377 16.43 6.98 23.17
N ARG A 378 16.75 5.94 22.38
CA ARG A 378 17.39 6.08 21.07
C ARG A 378 16.43 6.62 20.02
N GLN A 379 15.19 6.15 20.05
CA GLN A 379 14.16 6.40 19.04
C GLN A 379 13.65 7.85 19.04
N VAL A 380 13.49 8.45 20.22
CA VAL A 380 13.04 9.84 20.33
C VAL A 380 14.15 10.78 19.88
N LEU A 381 15.39 10.52 20.34
CA LEU A 381 16.54 11.33 20.00
C LEU A 381 16.96 11.14 18.53
N SER A 382 16.74 9.98 17.90
CA SER A 382 17.08 9.70 16.49
C SER A 382 16.31 10.53 15.47
N ILE A 383 15.13 11.03 15.84
CA ILE A 383 14.29 11.85 14.95
C ILE A 383 14.98 13.17 14.61
N ILE A 384 15.64 13.78 15.60
CA ILE A 384 16.26 15.10 15.45
C ILE A 384 17.79 15.05 15.48
N ALA A 385 18.39 13.89 15.76
CA ALA A 385 19.82 13.80 16.00
C ALA A 385 20.65 14.23 14.79
N GLU A 386 20.21 13.97 13.54
CA GLU A 386 20.92 14.40 12.34
C GLU A 386 20.77 15.91 12.04
N ASP A 387 19.75 16.56 12.60
CA ASP A 387 19.37 17.94 12.25
C ASP A 387 20.03 19.01 13.14
N PHE A 388 20.67 18.62 14.25
CA PHE A 388 21.33 19.53 15.20
C PHE A 388 22.76 19.08 15.51
N THR A 389 23.66 19.99 15.89
CA THR A 389 25.07 19.63 16.18
C THR A 389 25.21 18.84 17.49
N TYR A 390 26.31 18.09 17.64
CA TYR A 390 26.60 17.38 18.88
C TYR A 390 26.65 18.32 20.09
N GLU A 391 27.26 19.49 19.94
CA GLU A 391 27.39 20.48 21.02
C GLU A 391 26.05 21.11 21.39
N GLU A 392 25.17 21.40 20.41
CA GLU A 392 23.81 21.88 20.67
C GLU A 392 22.95 20.84 21.39
N LEU A 393 23.03 19.59 20.97
CA LEU A 393 22.29 18.48 21.60
C LEU A 393 22.83 18.19 23.02
N GLN A 394 24.15 18.17 23.21
CA GLN A 394 24.74 17.98 24.55
C GLN A 394 24.37 19.13 25.50
N LYS A 395 24.44 20.38 25.02
CA LYS A 395 24.18 21.57 25.85
C LYS A 395 22.71 21.75 26.20
N ASN A 396 21.80 21.50 25.25
CA ASN A 396 20.37 21.73 25.46
C ASN A 396 19.65 20.52 26.08
N LEU A 397 20.15 19.30 25.86
CA LEU A 397 19.52 18.06 26.35
C LEU A 397 20.27 17.37 27.50
N GLY A 398 21.49 17.78 27.83
CA GLY A 398 22.27 17.16 28.91
C GLY A 398 22.61 15.67 28.69
N VAL A 399 22.50 15.17 27.45
CA VAL A 399 22.78 13.77 27.11
C VAL A 399 24.23 13.56 26.69
N GLY A 400 24.80 12.39 26.98
CA GLY A 400 26.16 12.04 26.62
C GLY A 400 26.35 11.85 25.11
N ARG A 401 27.54 12.18 24.61
CA ARG A 401 27.93 12.03 23.18
C ARG A 401 27.62 10.64 22.61
N TYR A 402 27.80 9.60 23.41
CA TYR A 402 27.50 8.23 23.03
C TYR A 402 26.02 8.00 22.66
N THR A 403 25.07 8.58 23.40
CA THR A 403 23.64 8.43 23.14
C THR A 403 23.22 9.11 21.83
N ILE A 404 23.78 10.29 21.54
CA ILE A 404 23.55 11.01 20.28
C ILE A 404 24.08 10.19 19.09
N SER A 405 25.24 9.55 19.25
CA SER A 405 25.83 8.70 18.21
C SER A 405 24.96 7.49 17.86
N GLU A 406 24.43 6.80 18.87
CA GLU A 406 23.60 5.62 18.66
C GLU A 406 22.24 5.97 18.04
N SER A 407 21.64 7.10 18.44
CA SER A 407 20.42 7.62 17.82
C SER A 407 20.61 7.95 16.34
N ARG A 408 21.73 8.58 15.96
CA ARG A 408 22.05 8.82 14.54
C ARG A 408 22.23 7.55 13.74
N LYS A 409 22.83 6.52 14.34
CA LYS A 409 22.93 5.19 13.70
C LYS A 409 21.55 4.62 13.42
N HIS A 410 20.63 4.67 14.38
CA HIS A 410 19.26 4.20 14.22
C HIS A 410 18.52 4.87 13.04
N THR A 411 18.63 6.19 12.89
CA THR A 411 18.00 6.93 11.76
C THR A 411 18.54 6.49 10.40
N ARG A 412 19.81 6.13 10.34
CA ARG A 412 20.51 5.75 9.09
C ARG A 412 20.15 4.34 8.64
N THR A 413 19.75 3.47 9.56
CA THR A 413 19.40 2.08 9.27
C THR A 413 17.95 1.91 8.77
N ASN A 414 16.99 2.71 9.25
CA ASN A 414 15.54 2.39 9.13
C ASN A 414 14.67 3.38 8.32
N GLY A 415 15.16 4.00 7.24
CA GLY A 415 14.46 5.09 6.50
C GLY A 415 12.97 4.88 6.11
N TYR A 416 12.19 5.98 6.09
CA TYR A 416 10.71 6.06 5.94
C TYR A 416 10.04 5.27 4.77
N GLU A 417 9.12 4.36 5.15
CA GLU A 417 7.82 3.87 4.57
C GLU A 417 7.64 3.02 3.26
N HIS A 418 7.32 1.73 3.47
CA HIS A 418 6.36 0.73 2.91
C HIS A 418 5.73 0.66 1.48
N VAL A 419 5.97 1.53 0.48
CA VAL A 419 5.44 1.29 -0.91
C VAL A 419 6.42 1.72 -2.01
N ASN A 420 6.66 0.87 -3.03
CA ASN A 420 7.49 1.19 -4.20
C ASN A 420 6.64 1.28 -5.48
N MET A 421 6.68 2.43 -6.17
CA MET A 421 6.05 2.62 -7.49
C MET A 421 6.99 2.18 -8.63
N SER A 422 6.47 1.53 -9.68
CA SER A 422 7.22 1.31 -10.93
C SER A 422 6.61 2.16 -12.04
N SER A 423 7.46 2.93 -12.72
CA SER A 423 7.09 3.85 -13.80
C SER A 423 7.13 3.21 -15.20
N TYR A 424 7.31 1.89 -15.30
CA TYR A 424 7.66 1.21 -16.57
C TYR A 424 6.55 0.33 -17.16
N LYS A 425 5.45 0.05 -16.44
CA LYS A 425 4.29 -0.69 -16.95
C LYS A 425 2.99 0.05 -16.61
N THR A 426 2.13 0.20 -17.61
CA THR A 426 0.76 0.71 -17.47
C THR A 426 -0.23 -0.41 -17.76
N ASP A 427 -1.29 -0.51 -16.97
CA ASP A 427 -2.36 -1.49 -17.21
C ASP A 427 -3.15 -1.12 -18.47
N ASN A 428 -3.28 -2.05 -19.42
CA ASN A 428 -3.87 -1.81 -20.73
C ASN A 428 -5.38 -1.46 -20.68
N ALA A 429 -6.08 -1.80 -19.61
CA ALA A 429 -7.50 -1.51 -19.44
C ALA A 429 -7.76 -0.13 -18.78
N SER A 430 -6.89 0.31 -17.88
CA SER A 430 -7.06 1.55 -17.10
C SER A 430 -6.11 2.69 -17.45
N GLY A 431 -5.02 2.43 -18.20
CA GLY A 431 -4.02 3.44 -18.58
C GLY A 431 -3.17 3.97 -17.42
N LEU A 432 -3.28 3.38 -16.22
CA LEU A 432 -2.59 3.81 -15.01
C LEU A 432 -1.34 2.96 -14.72
N PRO A 433 -0.33 3.48 -14.00
CA PRO A 433 0.87 2.72 -13.64
C PRO A 433 0.56 1.51 -12.74
N VAL A 434 1.24 0.40 -12.99
CA VAL A 434 1.19 -0.84 -12.20
C VAL A 434 1.99 -0.65 -10.90
N LEU A 435 1.37 -0.99 -9.77
CA LEU A 435 1.90 -0.79 -8.42
C LEU A 435 2.28 -2.13 -7.78
N TYR A 436 3.47 -2.21 -7.16
CA TYR A 436 4.02 -3.45 -6.62
C TYR A 436 3.96 -3.48 -5.09
N LEU A 437 3.28 -4.48 -4.54
CA LEU A 437 2.96 -4.59 -3.11
C LEU A 437 4.05 -5.36 -2.36
N GLN A 438 4.69 -4.82 -1.33
CA GLN A 438 5.81 -5.50 -0.67
C GLN A 438 5.46 -6.77 0.11
N ASP A 439 4.21 -6.90 0.57
CA ASP A 439 3.70 -8.00 1.39
C ASP A 439 2.46 -8.63 0.73
N HIS A 440 2.25 -9.93 0.99
CA HIS A 440 1.18 -10.71 0.36
C HIS A 440 -0.15 -10.07 0.69
N LYS A 441 -1.10 -10.15 -0.24
CA LYS A 441 -2.44 -9.55 -0.03
C LYS A 441 -3.03 -9.98 1.33
N GLN A 442 -2.71 -11.19 1.78
CA GLN A 442 -3.05 -11.73 3.10
C GLN A 442 -2.33 -11.04 4.27
N ALA A 443 -0.99 -10.88 4.28
CA ALA A 443 -0.31 -10.16 5.36
C ALA A 443 -0.54 -8.66 5.33
N LEU A 444 -0.72 -8.06 4.16
CA LEU A 444 -1.21 -6.68 4.06
C LEU A 444 -2.59 -6.57 4.67
N TRP A 445 -3.44 -7.56 4.43
CA TRP A 445 -4.73 -7.63 5.08
C TRP A 445 -4.60 -7.81 6.59
N GLU A 446 -3.71 -8.68 7.08
CA GLU A 446 -3.52 -8.91 8.53
C GLU A 446 -2.92 -7.68 9.22
N LYS A 447 -1.89 -7.05 8.67
CA LYS A 447 -1.34 -5.77 9.18
C LYS A 447 -2.37 -4.65 9.11
N PHE A 448 -3.10 -4.53 8.00
CA PHE A 448 -4.19 -3.57 7.87
C PHE A 448 -5.32 -3.89 8.85
N HIS A 449 -5.62 -5.16 9.10
CA HIS A 449 -6.62 -5.64 10.04
C HIS A 449 -6.10 -5.69 11.47
N GLU A 450 -4.83 -5.43 11.76
CA GLU A 450 -4.27 -5.33 13.11
C GLU A 450 -4.13 -3.84 13.51
N GLN A 451 -3.67 -3.03 12.57
CA GLN A 451 -3.59 -1.57 12.66
C GLN A 451 -4.98 -0.92 12.55
N TYR A 452 -5.80 -1.42 11.63
CA TYR A 452 -7.22 -1.08 11.40
C TYR A 452 -8.13 -2.33 11.31
N PRO A 453 -8.36 -3.06 12.41
CA PRO A 453 -9.35 -4.16 12.45
C PRO A 453 -10.75 -3.77 11.98
N ASN A 454 -10.96 -2.44 11.88
CA ASN A 454 -12.04 -1.56 11.42
C ASN A 454 -11.91 -0.88 10.11
N GLY A 455 -10.96 -1.31 9.32
CA GLY A 455 -10.97 -0.93 7.95
C GLY A 455 -12.04 -1.68 7.18
N MET A 456 -12.00 -1.43 5.89
CA MET A 456 -12.53 -2.27 4.83
C MET A 456 -12.61 -3.76 5.17
N HIS A 457 -13.68 -4.47 4.82
CA HIS A 457 -13.74 -5.93 4.94
C HIS A 457 -12.73 -6.62 4.00
N ARG A 458 -12.20 -7.79 4.42
CA ARG A 458 -11.22 -8.59 3.67
C ARG A 458 -11.59 -8.71 2.20
N THR A 459 -12.84 -9.06 1.90
CA THR A 459 -13.31 -9.23 0.52
C THR A 459 -13.22 -7.95 -0.30
N THR A 460 -13.54 -6.79 0.28
CA THR A 460 -13.45 -5.48 -0.38
C THR A 460 -11.99 -5.00 -0.50
N PHE A 461 -11.16 -5.35 0.48
CA PHE A 461 -9.72 -5.09 0.48
C PHE A 461 -9.03 -5.87 -0.65
N MET A 462 -9.37 -7.16 -0.76
CA MET A 462 -8.93 -8.00 -1.86
C MET A 462 -9.49 -7.52 -3.20
N MET A 463 -10.77 -7.15 -3.31
CA MET A 463 -11.37 -6.64 -4.55
C MET A 463 -10.69 -5.37 -5.08
N ARG A 464 -10.24 -4.48 -4.17
CA ARG A 464 -9.47 -3.28 -4.57
C ARG A 464 -8.05 -3.61 -5.01
N LEU A 465 -7.49 -4.72 -4.54
CA LEU A 465 -6.17 -5.24 -4.91
C LEU A 465 -6.22 -6.25 -6.08
N ASP A 466 -7.42 -6.71 -6.49
CA ASP A 466 -7.63 -7.67 -7.60
C ASP A 466 -7.74 -7.01 -8.96
N GLY A 467 -7.76 -5.68 -9.03
CA GLY A 467 -7.51 -4.99 -10.30
C GLY A 467 -6.10 -5.31 -10.78
N LYS A 468 -5.94 -5.63 -12.07
CA LYS A 468 -4.65 -5.92 -12.77
C LYS A 468 -3.55 -4.86 -12.59
N ARG A 469 -3.87 -3.75 -11.93
CA ARG A 469 -3.00 -2.64 -11.54
C ARG A 469 -2.12 -2.93 -10.30
N PHE A 470 -2.51 -3.81 -9.37
CA PHE A 470 -1.74 -4.08 -8.15
C PHE A 470 -1.16 -5.50 -8.17
N VAL A 471 0.16 -5.59 -8.30
CA VAL A 471 0.91 -6.84 -8.47
C VAL A 471 1.67 -7.12 -7.17
N TYR A 472 1.65 -8.36 -6.69
CA TYR A 472 2.35 -8.69 -5.44
C TYR A 472 3.87 -8.72 -5.71
N LYS A 473 4.71 -8.23 -4.79
CA LYS A 473 6.18 -8.23 -4.93
C LYS A 473 6.76 -9.64 -4.99
N GLU A 474 6.01 -10.66 -4.58
CA GLU A 474 6.39 -12.05 -4.89
C GLU A 474 6.13 -12.48 -6.34
N ASP A 475 5.30 -11.76 -7.09
CA ASP A 475 5.23 -11.85 -8.56
C ASP A 475 6.43 -11.11 -9.23
N LEU A 476 7.25 -10.47 -8.40
CA LEU A 476 8.62 -10.06 -8.69
C LEU A 476 9.59 -10.89 -7.85
N GLY A 477 9.54 -12.22 -7.96
CA GLY A 477 10.76 -13.00 -7.77
C GLY A 477 11.86 -12.31 -8.60
N GLY A 478 12.83 -11.71 -7.93
CA GLY A 478 13.75 -10.74 -8.53
C GLY A 478 14.34 -11.28 -9.83
N LEU A 479 13.95 -10.67 -10.96
CA LEU A 479 14.62 -10.75 -12.26
C LEU A 479 15.04 -12.16 -12.75
N CYS A 480 14.30 -13.22 -12.41
CA CYS A 480 14.51 -14.53 -13.04
C CYS A 480 13.35 -14.87 -13.99
N SER A 481 13.58 -14.72 -15.29
CA SER A 481 12.62 -15.13 -16.33
C SER A 481 12.30 -16.62 -16.24
N GLU A 482 13.27 -17.44 -15.79
CA GLU A 482 13.10 -18.89 -15.63
C GLU A 482 12.10 -19.20 -14.50
N CYS A 483 12.14 -18.51 -13.36
CA CYS A 483 11.11 -18.66 -12.31
C CYS A 483 9.72 -18.25 -12.81
N ASN A 484 9.61 -17.17 -13.59
CA ASN A 484 8.32 -16.74 -14.11
C ASN A 484 7.74 -17.73 -15.16
N GLU A 485 8.57 -18.18 -16.11
CA GLU A 485 8.15 -19.04 -17.23
C GLU A 485 7.98 -20.51 -16.81
N CYS A 486 8.72 -20.99 -15.81
CA CYS A 486 8.76 -22.40 -15.42
C CYS A 486 8.08 -22.72 -14.09
N GLU A 487 7.72 -21.72 -13.27
CA GLU A 487 6.91 -21.90 -12.05
C GLU A 487 5.54 -21.23 -12.19
N TYR A 488 5.50 -19.90 -12.24
CA TYR A 488 4.25 -19.14 -12.14
C TYR A 488 3.29 -19.44 -13.28
N GLN A 489 3.77 -19.34 -14.53
CA GLN A 489 2.95 -19.61 -15.71
C GLN A 489 2.50 -21.07 -15.77
N VAL A 490 3.32 -22.00 -15.26
CA VAL A 490 3.01 -23.43 -15.28
C VAL A 490 1.89 -23.75 -14.30
N PHE A 491 1.96 -23.28 -13.05
CA PHE A 491 0.89 -23.52 -12.08
C PHE A 491 -0.40 -22.78 -12.45
N ALA A 492 -0.32 -21.58 -13.03
CA ALA A 492 -1.50 -20.88 -13.55
C ALA A 492 -2.19 -21.67 -14.68
N ASN A 493 -1.41 -22.24 -15.60
CA ASN A 493 -1.94 -23.07 -16.68
C ASN A 493 -2.49 -24.41 -16.18
N ILE A 494 -1.86 -25.01 -15.15
CA ILE A 494 -2.37 -26.25 -14.52
C ILE A 494 -3.70 -25.98 -13.83
N GLU A 495 -3.83 -24.89 -13.06
CA GLU A 495 -5.10 -24.48 -12.44
C GLU A 495 -6.18 -24.21 -13.49
N GLU A 496 -5.84 -23.55 -14.59
CA GLU A 496 -6.77 -23.32 -15.72
C GLU A 496 -7.21 -24.64 -16.38
N LEU A 497 -6.29 -25.58 -16.61
CA LEU A 497 -6.61 -26.91 -17.13
C LEU A 497 -7.52 -27.71 -16.20
N ILE A 498 -7.28 -27.65 -14.89
CA ILE A 498 -8.15 -28.29 -13.88
C ILE A 498 -9.55 -27.66 -13.93
N ASN A 499 -9.64 -26.34 -14.03
CA ASN A 499 -10.91 -25.61 -14.12
C ASN A 499 -11.72 -25.93 -15.40
N ILE A 500 -11.02 -26.13 -16.52
CA ILE A 500 -11.67 -26.43 -17.81
C ILE A 500 -12.11 -27.89 -17.92
N ASN A 501 -11.29 -28.83 -17.43
CA ASN A 501 -11.48 -30.26 -17.73
C ASN A 501 -12.14 -31.06 -16.60
N ILE A 502 -12.12 -30.57 -15.36
CA ILE A 502 -12.73 -31.26 -14.22
C ILE A 502 -14.06 -30.60 -13.87
N THR A 503 -15.16 -31.33 -14.06
CA THR A 503 -16.53 -30.86 -13.80
C THR A 503 -16.99 -31.14 -12.37
N ASP A 504 -16.35 -32.09 -11.68
CA ASP A 504 -16.60 -32.38 -10.27
C ASP A 504 -15.95 -31.32 -9.39
N LEU A 505 -16.78 -30.53 -8.69
CA LEU A 505 -16.31 -29.40 -7.89
C LEU A 505 -15.45 -29.83 -6.69
N VAL A 506 -15.66 -31.02 -6.13
CA VAL A 506 -14.90 -31.51 -4.98
C VAL A 506 -13.50 -31.90 -5.44
N LEU A 507 -13.42 -32.74 -6.47
CA LEU A 507 -12.15 -33.17 -7.07
C LEU A 507 -11.38 -31.99 -7.67
N GLN A 508 -12.07 -31.03 -8.29
CA GLN A 508 -11.47 -29.81 -8.82
C GLN A 508 -10.79 -29.00 -7.70
N ASN A 509 -11.48 -28.80 -6.56
CA ASN A 509 -10.91 -28.08 -5.43
C ASN A 509 -9.74 -28.84 -4.79
N GLU A 510 -9.81 -30.17 -4.68
CA GLU A 510 -8.72 -31.00 -4.16
C GLU A 510 -7.46 -30.88 -5.04
N LEU A 511 -7.61 -30.95 -6.36
CA LEU A 511 -6.50 -30.83 -7.30
C LEU A 511 -5.88 -29.42 -7.31
N ILE A 512 -6.69 -28.37 -7.19
CA ILE A 512 -6.20 -26.98 -7.07
C ILE A 512 -5.41 -26.82 -5.76
N VAL A 513 -5.94 -27.33 -4.65
CA VAL A 513 -5.24 -27.28 -3.35
C VAL A 513 -3.93 -28.06 -3.40
N ALA A 514 -3.91 -29.24 -4.03
CA ALA A 514 -2.70 -30.02 -4.23
C ALA A 514 -1.65 -29.27 -5.08
N ALA A 515 -2.07 -28.65 -6.18
CA ALA A 515 -1.19 -27.84 -7.03
C ALA A 515 -0.62 -26.63 -6.27
N GLN A 516 -1.43 -25.96 -5.45
CA GLN A 516 -1.01 -24.83 -4.63
C GLN A 516 -0.06 -25.25 -3.50
N ASN A 517 -0.30 -26.41 -2.88
CA ASN A 517 0.59 -26.97 -1.86
C ASN A 517 1.94 -27.36 -2.47
N LEU A 518 1.95 -28.00 -3.64
CA LEU A 518 3.18 -28.31 -4.37
C LEU A 518 3.96 -27.04 -4.74
N ARG A 519 3.26 -26.02 -5.26
CA ARG A 519 3.88 -24.70 -5.54
C ARG A 519 4.52 -24.10 -4.29
N ARG A 520 3.82 -24.14 -3.14
CA ARG A 520 4.34 -23.64 -1.86
C ARG A 520 5.59 -24.41 -1.43
N TYR A 521 5.55 -25.74 -1.50
CA TYR A 521 6.67 -26.61 -1.16
C TYR A 521 7.90 -26.31 -2.04
N LEU A 522 7.73 -26.29 -3.37
CA LEU A 522 8.83 -26.05 -4.32
C LEU A 522 9.49 -24.67 -4.11
N ARG A 523 8.73 -23.68 -3.66
CA ARG A 523 9.22 -22.32 -3.44
C ARG A 523 9.88 -22.10 -2.08
N LYS A 524 9.31 -22.70 -1.02
CA LYS A 524 9.71 -22.38 0.37
C LYS A 524 10.56 -23.46 1.02
N ASP A 525 10.24 -24.73 0.78
CA ASP A 525 10.75 -25.81 1.60
C ASP A 525 11.73 -26.70 0.82
N TYR A 526 11.59 -26.78 -0.51
CA TYR A 526 12.51 -27.51 -1.37
C TYR A 526 13.96 -27.06 -1.22
N SER A 527 14.23 -25.75 -1.20
CA SER A 527 15.59 -25.21 -1.05
C SER A 527 16.19 -25.51 0.33
N LYS A 528 15.38 -25.61 1.38
CA LYS A 528 15.81 -25.91 2.75
C LYS A 528 16.23 -27.36 2.93
N GLN A 529 15.73 -28.26 2.09
CA GLN A 529 16.12 -29.66 2.14
C GLN A 529 17.47 -29.93 1.42
N LEU A 530 17.99 -28.94 0.68
CA LEU A 530 19.30 -29.01 0.02
C LEU A 530 20.41 -28.59 0.98
N ASN A 531 21.03 -29.59 1.60
CA ASN A 531 22.10 -29.36 2.57
C ASN A 531 23.46 -29.22 1.89
N VAL A 532 24.19 -28.15 2.22
CA VAL A 532 25.59 -27.91 1.80
C VAL A 532 26.43 -27.73 3.07
N THR A 533 27.53 -28.47 3.16
CA THR A 533 28.49 -28.39 4.27
C THR A 533 29.24 -27.07 4.30
N GLN A 534 29.90 -26.78 5.43
CA GLN A 534 30.73 -25.58 5.63
C GLN A 534 31.88 -25.47 4.61
N ASP A 535 32.34 -26.60 4.07
CA ASP A 535 33.37 -26.66 3.04
C ASP A 535 32.84 -26.50 1.60
N GLY A 536 31.55 -26.19 1.44
CA GLY A 536 30.89 -26.03 0.14
C GLY A 536 30.55 -27.34 -0.57
N ILE A 537 30.47 -28.48 0.15
CA ILE A 537 30.12 -29.81 -0.41
C ILE A 537 28.62 -30.06 -0.23
N ALA A 538 27.89 -30.38 -1.30
CA ALA A 538 26.49 -30.77 -1.22
C ALA A 538 26.33 -32.19 -0.63
N THR A 539 25.37 -32.36 0.27
CA THR A 539 24.98 -33.67 0.85
C THR A 539 23.66 -34.15 0.24
N HIS A 540 23.60 -35.42 -0.16
CA HIS A 540 22.42 -36.00 -0.78
C HIS A 540 21.31 -36.27 0.25
N ASN A 541 20.06 -35.87 -0.07
CA ASN A 541 18.87 -36.14 0.74
C ASN A 541 17.90 -37.04 -0.03
N SER A 542 17.71 -38.28 0.42
CA SER A 542 16.84 -39.27 -0.23
C SER A 542 15.35 -38.93 -0.18
N CYS A 543 14.94 -38.12 0.80
CA CYS A 543 13.55 -37.72 1.02
C CYS A 543 13.04 -36.78 -0.09
N ILE A 544 13.88 -35.88 -0.61
CA ILE A 544 13.53 -34.97 -1.71
C ILE A 544 13.09 -35.77 -2.94
N SER A 545 13.93 -36.73 -3.36
CA SER A 545 13.65 -37.59 -4.52
C SER A 545 12.37 -38.41 -4.35
N HIS A 546 12.11 -38.88 -3.12
CA HIS A 546 10.92 -39.67 -2.76
C HIS A 546 9.63 -38.85 -2.71
N CYS A 547 9.62 -37.69 -2.06
CA CYS A 547 8.43 -36.82 -1.97
C CYS A 547 8.01 -36.26 -3.34
N LEU A 548 8.96 -36.07 -4.26
CA LEU A 548 8.68 -35.64 -5.63
C LEU A 548 8.05 -36.74 -6.47
N GLN A 549 8.48 -37.99 -6.30
CA GLN A 549 7.86 -39.15 -6.94
C GLN A 549 6.37 -39.24 -6.61
N HIS A 550 6.03 -39.06 -5.34
CA HIS A 550 4.65 -39.13 -4.84
C HIS A 550 3.76 -37.96 -5.32
N ALA A 551 4.34 -36.79 -5.61
CA ALA A 551 3.60 -35.62 -6.11
C ALA A 551 3.26 -35.71 -7.61
N PHE A 552 4.07 -36.42 -8.40
CA PHE A 552 3.87 -36.55 -9.85
C PHE A 552 3.19 -37.87 -10.27
N GLU A 553 3.07 -38.86 -9.38
CA GLU A 553 2.37 -40.14 -9.63
C GLU A 553 0.85 -40.00 -9.83
N TYR A 554 0.23 -38.90 -9.39
CA TYR A 554 -1.22 -38.69 -9.50
C TYR A 554 -1.68 -37.95 -10.77
N LEU A 555 -0.78 -37.56 -11.67
CA LEU A 555 -1.17 -36.90 -12.92
C LEU A 555 -1.37 -37.95 -14.02
N PRO A 556 -2.61 -38.19 -14.50
CA PRO A 556 -2.88 -39.24 -15.48
C PRO A 556 -2.12 -38.97 -16.78
N SER A 557 -1.15 -39.84 -17.08
CA SER A 557 -0.16 -39.70 -18.16
C SER A 557 -0.76 -39.87 -19.56
N ASN A 558 -2.06 -40.11 -19.67
CA ASN A 558 -2.71 -40.44 -20.93
C ASN A 558 -3.72 -39.35 -21.28
N LYS A 559 -3.23 -38.24 -21.89
CA LYS A 559 -3.87 -37.55 -23.05
C LYS A 559 -3.34 -36.16 -23.46
N TYR A 560 -2.29 -35.59 -22.87
CA TYR A 560 -1.93 -34.19 -23.18
C TYR A 560 -0.41 -33.94 -23.29
N GLU A 561 0.07 -33.59 -24.49
CA GLU A 561 1.46 -33.14 -24.75
C GLU A 561 1.85 -31.93 -23.88
N ASP A 562 0.88 -31.14 -23.45
CA ASP A 562 1.09 -29.97 -22.59
C ASP A 562 1.52 -30.32 -21.16
N LEU A 563 1.07 -31.46 -20.60
CA LEU A 563 1.44 -31.86 -19.23
C LEU A 563 2.90 -32.29 -19.13
N ASP A 564 3.41 -32.99 -20.14
CA ASP A 564 4.83 -33.38 -20.21
C ASP A 564 5.73 -32.14 -20.37
N LYS A 565 5.28 -31.16 -21.15
CA LYS A 565 5.94 -29.84 -21.24
C LYS A 565 5.98 -29.12 -19.88
N TYR A 566 4.88 -29.08 -19.14
CA TYR A 566 4.82 -28.48 -17.81
C TYR A 566 5.70 -29.20 -16.80
N GLN A 567 5.73 -30.53 -16.84
CA GLN A 567 6.63 -31.34 -16.02
C GLN A 567 8.11 -31.00 -16.30
N ARG A 568 8.51 -30.92 -17.58
CA ARG A 568 9.88 -30.50 -17.96
C ARG A 568 10.21 -29.08 -17.49
N GLN A 569 9.24 -28.17 -17.53
CA GLN A 569 9.42 -26.81 -17.01
C GLN A 569 9.59 -26.80 -15.48
N LEU A 570 8.77 -27.54 -14.73
CA LEU A 570 8.91 -27.66 -13.27
C LEU A 570 10.27 -28.28 -12.87
N ILE A 571 10.75 -29.30 -13.59
CA ILE A 571 12.08 -29.88 -13.38
C ILE A 571 13.19 -28.84 -13.63
N ALA A 572 13.03 -28.02 -14.69
CA ALA A 572 13.97 -26.94 -14.99
C ALA A 572 14.00 -25.89 -13.88
N PHE A 573 12.83 -25.52 -13.33
CA PHE A 573 12.69 -24.63 -12.19
C PHE A 573 13.35 -25.17 -10.92
N MET A 574 13.12 -26.45 -10.60
CA MET A 574 13.73 -27.09 -9.44
C MET A 574 15.25 -27.17 -9.54
N SER A 575 15.77 -27.42 -10.74
CA SER A 575 17.20 -27.42 -11.00
C SER A 575 17.81 -26.02 -10.84
N HIS A 576 17.10 -24.98 -11.31
CA HIS A 576 17.46 -23.57 -11.10
C HIS A 576 17.58 -23.29 -9.60
N HIS A 577 16.54 -23.60 -8.81
CA HIS A 577 16.59 -23.47 -7.34
C HIS A 577 17.70 -24.29 -6.68
N ALA A 578 18.00 -25.49 -7.17
CA ALA A 578 19.09 -26.29 -6.62
C ALA A 578 20.47 -25.69 -6.87
N ARG A 579 20.73 -25.24 -8.10
CA ARG A 579 21.99 -24.56 -8.44
C ARG A 579 22.14 -23.25 -7.68
N LYS A 580 21.06 -22.48 -7.60
CA LYS A 580 20.94 -21.29 -6.76
C LYS A 580 21.39 -21.54 -5.32
N THR A 581 20.76 -22.49 -4.62
CA THR A 581 21.11 -22.78 -3.22
C THR A 581 22.57 -23.21 -3.08
N TYR A 582 23.06 -24.05 -4.00
CA TYR A 582 24.44 -24.50 -3.98
C TYR A 582 25.46 -23.39 -4.22
N LEU A 583 25.23 -22.53 -5.22
CA LEU A 583 26.11 -21.42 -5.57
C LEU A 583 26.15 -20.36 -4.47
N ASN A 584 25.00 -20.10 -3.80
CA ASN A 584 24.94 -19.21 -2.65
C ASN A 584 25.81 -19.69 -1.49
N ALA A 585 25.89 -21.01 -1.26
CA ALA A 585 26.75 -21.58 -0.23
C ALA A 585 28.25 -21.50 -0.57
N GLN A 586 28.64 -21.25 -1.83
CA GLN A 586 30.06 -21.15 -2.21
C GLN A 586 30.75 -19.87 -1.72
N LEU A 587 30.01 -18.76 -1.62
CA LEU A 587 30.53 -17.49 -1.10
C LEU A 587 30.97 -17.59 0.37
N PRO A 588 30.10 -17.99 1.33
CA PRO A 588 30.49 -18.13 2.73
C PRO A 588 31.57 -19.22 2.91
N ALA A 589 31.50 -20.33 2.16
CA ALA A 589 32.54 -21.35 2.19
C ALA A 589 33.92 -20.82 1.75
N THR A 590 33.96 -20.01 0.68
CA THR A 590 35.20 -19.40 0.19
C THR A 590 35.74 -18.35 1.16
N LEU A 591 34.87 -17.55 1.79
CA LEU A 591 35.26 -16.60 2.83
C LEU A 591 35.81 -17.30 4.08
N ALA A 592 35.22 -18.41 4.50
CA ALA A 592 35.68 -19.18 5.66
C ALA A 592 37.08 -19.78 5.46
N GLN A 593 37.39 -20.18 4.22
CA GLN A 593 38.67 -20.79 3.85
C GLN A 593 39.74 -19.76 3.44
N LEU A 594 39.41 -18.46 3.41
CA LEU A 594 40.30 -17.41 2.93
C LEU A 594 41.55 -17.27 3.82
N ASN A 595 42.72 -17.34 3.18
CA ASN A 595 44.02 -17.15 3.83
C ASN A 595 44.62 -15.76 3.55
N SER A 596 45.70 -15.40 4.24
CA SER A 596 46.29 -14.04 4.12
C SER A 596 46.96 -13.74 2.78
N ASP A 597 47.32 -14.78 2.02
CA ASP A 597 47.90 -14.65 0.67
C ASP A 597 46.84 -14.83 -0.43
N GLU A 598 45.58 -15.00 -0.05
CA GLU A 598 44.45 -15.15 -0.95
C GLU A 598 43.52 -13.95 -0.87
N ALA A 599 42.85 -13.64 -1.98
CA ALA A 599 41.78 -12.66 -2.01
C ALA A 599 40.54 -13.20 -2.72
N LEU A 600 39.38 -12.76 -2.26
CA LEU A 600 38.11 -12.99 -2.93
C LEU A 600 37.65 -11.68 -3.56
N ILE A 601 37.31 -11.73 -4.85
CA ILE A 601 36.79 -10.59 -5.61
C ILE A 601 35.35 -10.88 -6.01
N ILE A 602 34.44 -9.97 -5.68
CA ILE A 602 33.06 -9.98 -6.19
C ILE A 602 32.90 -8.79 -7.13
N VAL A 603 32.45 -9.03 -8.37
CA VAL A 603 32.26 -7.97 -9.37
C VAL A 603 30.81 -7.87 -9.82
N ASP A 604 30.33 -6.62 -9.96
CA ASP A 604 29.02 -6.35 -10.54
C ASP A 604 28.91 -4.98 -11.21
N TYR A 605 28.05 -4.88 -12.23
CA TYR A 605 27.59 -3.61 -12.77
C TYR A 605 26.33 -3.14 -12.04
N LYS A 606 26.39 -1.92 -11.53
CA LYS A 606 25.18 -1.25 -11.07
C LYS A 606 24.32 -0.84 -12.27
N MET A 607 22.99 -0.84 -12.10
CA MET A 607 22.09 -0.14 -13.01
C MET A 607 22.58 1.29 -13.28
N ARG A 608 22.48 1.73 -14.54
CA ARG A 608 22.99 3.03 -14.99
C ARG A 608 22.52 4.15 -14.07
N ILE A 609 23.46 5.00 -13.68
CA ILE A 609 23.17 6.19 -12.87
C ILE A 609 22.78 7.30 -13.85
N ASN A 610 21.53 7.73 -13.80
CA ASN A 610 21.05 8.83 -14.62
C ASN A 610 21.30 10.19 -13.94
N PRO A 611 21.47 11.28 -14.71
CA PRO A 611 21.51 12.63 -14.17
C PRO A 611 20.24 12.96 -13.38
N LYS A 612 20.37 13.59 -12.21
CA LYS A 612 19.25 13.86 -11.27
C LYS A 612 19.34 15.25 -10.68
N LYS A 613 18.18 15.90 -10.52
CA LYS A 613 18.03 17.19 -9.83
C LYS A 613 17.00 17.09 -8.70
N ALA A 614 17.07 17.99 -7.72
CA ALA A 614 16.10 18.04 -6.62
C ALA A 614 14.68 18.36 -7.09
N ARG A 615 14.55 19.09 -8.20
CA ARG A 615 13.28 19.38 -8.88
C ARG A 615 13.48 19.09 -10.36
N GLU A 616 12.73 18.15 -10.90
CA GLU A 616 12.83 17.74 -12.29
C GLU A 616 11.41 17.57 -12.85
N THR A 617 11.16 18.14 -14.02
CA THR A 617 9.87 18.03 -14.71
C THR A 617 9.80 16.70 -15.47
N LYS A 618 8.58 16.20 -15.74
CA LYS A 618 8.39 14.94 -16.47
C LYS A 618 9.04 14.93 -17.87
N ASP A 619 9.14 16.10 -18.51
CA ASP A 619 9.72 16.24 -19.85
C ASP A 619 11.26 16.17 -19.84
N GLU A 620 11.90 16.56 -18.73
CA GLU A 620 13.35 16.46 -18.56
C GLU A 620 13.82 15.02 -18.29
N TRP A 621 12.92 14.13 -17.87
CA TRP A 621 13.22 12.76 -17.42
C TRP A 621 13.54 11.77 -18.56
N PHE A 622 12.96 11.95 -19.75
CA PHE A 622 13.06 10.99 -20.85
C PHE A 622 14.32 11.20 -21.72
N GLY A 623 15.08 10.12 -21.97
CA GLY A 623 16.18 10.10 -22.94
C GLY A 623 17.57 10.51 -22.41
N LYS A 624 17.73 10.70 -21.09
CA LYS A 624 19.04 11.04 -20.50
C LYS A 624 20.07 9.91 -20.70
N ARG A 625 21.30 10.28 -21.08
CA ARG A 625 22.46 9.37 -21.09
C ARG A 625 23.00 9.25 -19.65
N GLY A 626 22.86 8.07 -19.05
CA GLY A 626 23.43 7.77 -17.73
C GLY A 626 24.86 7.23 -17.80
N TRP A 627 25.53 7.23 -16.65
CA TRP A 627 26.88 6.68 -16.47
C TRP A 627 26.83 5.19 -16.14
N THR A 628 27.83 4.47 -16.62
CA THR A 628 28.10 3.08 -16.20
C THR A 628 28.84 3.11 -14.88
N LEU A 629 28.48 2.24 -13.94
CA LEU A 629 29.21 2.02 -12.71
C LEU A 629 29.49 0.53 -12.56
N HIS A 630 30.77 0.16 -12.50
CA HIS A 630 31.21 -1.21 -12.21
C HIS A 630 31.88 -1.22 -10.84
N SER A 631 31.45 -2.12 -9.98
CA SER A 631 31.93 -2.24 -8.61
C SER A 631 32.72 -3.53 -8.45
N VAL A 632 33.83 -3.45 -7.74
CA VAL A 632 34.69 -4.58 -7.40
C VAL A 632 34.85 -4.60 -5.88
N LEU A 633 34.22 -5.57 -5.20
CA LEU A 633 34.46 -5.81 -3.79
C LEU A 633 35.65 -6.76 -3.63
N LEU A 634 36.69 -6.29 -2.95
CA LEU A 634 37.89 -7.05 -2.63
C LEU A 634 37.87 -7.43 -1.15
N TYR A 635 37.88 -8.73 -0.87
CA TYR A 635 38.01 -9.30 0.46
C TYR A 635 39.44 -9.81 0.64
N THR A 636 40.12 -9.34 1.67
CA THR A 636 41.45 -9.80 2.07
C THR A 636 41.49 -10.09 3.56
N LYS A 637 42.34 -11.04 3.97
CA LYS A 637 42.50 -11.38 5.38
C LYS A 637 43.73 -10.70 5.96
N ASP A 638 43.52 -9.98 7.05
CA ASP A 638 44.60 -9.32 7.78
C ASP A 638 45.41 -10.35 8.58
N GLN A 639 46.74 -10.35 8.41
CA GLN A 639 47.65 -11.31 9.03
C GLN A 639 47.73 -11.18 10.56
N ASN A 640 47.51 -9.99 11.10
CA ASN A 640 47.71 -9.69 12.52
C ASN A 640 46.42 -9.88 13.33
N THR A 641 45.29 -9.50 12.74
CA THR A 641 43.98 -9.47 13.42
C THR A 641 43.08 -10.64 13.04
N ASN A 642 43.43 -11.40 12.00
CA ASN A 642 42.57 -12.44 11.39
C ASN A 642 41.21 -11.93 10.88
N ASN A 643 40.98 -10.61 10.87
CA ASN A 643 39.77 -10.00 10.36
C ASN A 643 39.77 -10.01 8.83
N ILE A 644 38.57 -9.98 8.26
CA ILE A 644 38.37 -9.84 6.81
C ILE A 644 38.15 -8.36 6.52
N ASN A 645 39.07 -7.76 5.75
CA ASN A 645 38.95 -6.40 5.26
C ASN A 645 38.20 -6.41 3.92
N VAL A 646 37.24 -5.50 3.78
CA VAL A 646 36.44 -5.34 2.57
C VAL A 646 36.74 -3.96 1.97
N ASN A 647 37.20 -3.93 0.72
CA ASN A 647 37.40 -2.69 -0.02
C ASN A 647 36.51 -2.72 -1.28
N ALA A 648 35.65 -1.72 -1.42
CA ALA A 648 34.78 -1.53 -2.57
C ALA A 648 35.43 -0.54 -3.54
N PHE A 649 35.77 -1.01 -4.74
CA PHE A 649 36.29 -0.15 -5.81
C PHE A 649 35.18 0.11 -6.84
N ASP A 650 34.73 1.36 -6.89
CA ASP A 650 33.65 1.82 -7.75
C ASP A 650 34.21 2.62 -8.93
N HIS A 651 34.17 2.02 -10.12
CA HIS A 651 34.62 2.62 -11.36
C HIS A 651 33.45 3.18 -12.16
N TRP A 652 33.31 4.51 -12.16
CA TRP A 652 32.31 5.17 -12.99
C TRP A 652 32.89 5.54 -14.35
N SER A 653 32.06 5.48 -15.40
CA SER A 653 32.49 5.82 -16.76
C SER A 653 31.38 6.42 -17.60
N GLY A 654 31.77 7.35 -18.49
CA GLY A 654 30.94 7.79 -19.61
C GLY A 654 30.86 6.78 -20.75
N ASP A 655 31.73 5.75 -20.75
CA ASP A 655 31.63 4.64 -21.66
C ASP A 655 30.43 3.75 -21.31
N THR A 656 29.55 3.57 -22.29
CA THR A 656 28.28 2.86 -22.13
C THR A 656 28.38 1.37 -22.48
N LYS A 657 29.55 0.91 -22.97
CA LYS A 657 29.79 -0.48 -23.39
C LYS A 657 30.26 -1.34 -22.21
N GLN A 658 29.33 -2.10 -21.63
CA GLN A 658 29.62 -3.17 -20.67
C GLN A 658 30.15 -4.41 -21.42
N ASN A 659 31.46 -4.60 -21.47
CA ASN A 659 32.09 -5.71 -22.18
C ASN A 659 33.35 -6.23 -21.46
N ALA A 660 33.90 -7.34 -21.95
CA ALA A 660 35.09 -8.00 -21.40
C ALA A 660 36.24 -7.03 -21.11
N TRP A 661 36.55 -6.17 -22.08
CA TRP A 661 37.64 -5.20 -21.98
C TRP A 661 37.43 -4.16 -20.88
N PHE A 662 36.19 -3.69 -20.69
CA PHE A 662 35.86 -2.78 -19.58
C PHE A 662 36.09 -3.48 -18.24
N THR A 663 35.56 -4.70 -18.07
CA THR A 663 35.75 -5.49 -16.85
C THR A 663 37.23 -5.76 -16.56
N ALA A 664 38.01 -6.16 -17.58
CA ALA A 664 39.45 -6.36 -17.45
C ALA A 664 40.20 -5.08 -17.05
N SER A 665 39.80 -3.93 -17.61
CA SER A 665 40.36 -2.61 -17.28
C SER A 665 40.04 -2.21 -15.83
N SER A 666 38.81 -2.46 -15.38
CA SER A 666 38.40 -2.21 -14.00
C SER A 666 39.18 -3.07 -13.01
N LEU A 667 39.31 -4.38 -13.28
CA LEU A 667 40.12 -5.28 -12.46
C LEU A 667 41.59 -4.87 -12.42
N HIS A 668 42.19 -4.53 -13.57
CA HIS A 668 43.54 -3.98 -13.63
C HIS A 668 43.69 -2.76 -12.71
N GLY A 669 42.74 -1.83 -12.77
CA GLY A 669 42.72 -0.64 -11.92
C GLY A 669 42.65 -0.93 -10.43
N VAL A 670 42.03 -2.03 -10.01
CA VAL A 670 42.07 -2.47 -8.62
C VAL A 670 43.44 -3.05 -8.27
N ILE A 671 43.93 -4.00 -9.07
CA ILE A 671 45.19 -4.71 -8.77
C ILE A 671 46.39 -3.77 -8.69
N GLU A 672 46.47 -2.75 -9.55
CA GLU A 672 47.57 -1.77 -9.51
C GLU A 672 47.52 -0.83 -8.30
N THR A 673 46.38 -0.71 -7.61
CA THR A 673 46.29 0.07 -6.38
C THR A 673 46.71 -0.69 -5.13
N LEU A 674 46.85 -2.02 -5.21
CA LEU A 674 47.19 -2.84 -4.05
C LEU A 674 48.68 -2.72 -3.73
N GLU A 675 49.00 -2.21 -2.54
CA GLU A 675 50.38 -2.16 -2.03
C GLU A 675 51.01 -3.56 -1.93
N ARG A 676 50.22 -4.54 -1.50
CA ARG A 676 50.58 -5.97 -1.49
C ARG A 676 49.57 -6.75 -2.32
N LYS A 677 50.04 -7.28 -3.46
CA LYS A 677 49.23 -8.11 -4.35
C LYS A 677 49.06 -9.52 -3.75
N PRO A 678 47.84 -10.10 -3.75
CA PRO A 678 47.61 -11.47 -3.29
C PRO A 678 48.25 -12.48 -4.24
N SER A 679 48.68 -13.63 -3.73
CA SER A 679 49.24 -14.69 -4.57
C SER A 679 48.16 -15.43 -5.36
N TYR A 680 46.97 -15.58 -4.74
CA TYR A 680 45.83 -16.27 -5.35
C TYR A 680 44.55 -15.47 -5.24
N VAL A 681 43.72 -15.53 -6.29
CA VAL A 681 42.44 -14.83 -6.33
C VAL A 681 41.32 -15.78 -6.74
N THR A 682 40.20 -15.73 -6.03
CA THR A 682 38.92 -16.27 -6.48
C THR A 682 38.01 -15.12 -6.91
N ILE A 683 37.36 -15.25 -8.07
CA ILE A 683 36.44 -14.23 -8.59
C ILE A 683 35.01 -14.78 -8.61
N ILE A 684 34.05 -13.96 -8.20
CA ILE A 684 32.62 -14.26 -8.25
C ILE A 684 31.90 -13.12 -8.99
N SER A 685 31.03 -13.45 -9.93
CA SER A 685 30.18 -12.49 -10.63
C SER A 685 28.81 -13.08 -10.92
N ASP A 686 27.87 -12.28 -11.44
CA ASP A 686 26.70 -12.90 -12.07
C ASP A 686 27.06 -13.54 -13.40
N ASN A 687 26.05 -14.19 -13.95
CA ASN A 687 26.05 -14.73 -15.28
C ASN A 687 25.85 -13.69 -16.40
N GLY A 688 26.31 -12.45 -16.22
CA GLY A 688 26.29 -11.44 -17.27
C GLY A 688 27.18 -11.86 -18.45
N GLY A 689 26.69 -11.72 -19.68
CA GLY A 689 27.46 -12.03 -20.91
C GLY A 689 28.77 -11.25 -21.06
N HIS A 690 28.92 -10.16 -20.31
CA HIS A 690 30.13 -9.36 -20.20
C HIS A 690 31.20 -9.98 -19.28
N TYR A 691 30.85 -10.98 -18.45
CA TYR A 691 31.80 -11.75 -17.64
C TYR A 691 32.12 -13.13 -18.25
N HIS A 692 31.12 -13.88 -18.73
CA HIS A 692 31.33 -15.24 -19.25
C HIS A 692 31.74 -15.26 -20.75
N ASN A 693 32.86 -14.64 -21.10
CA ASN A 693 33.32 -14.60 -22.49
C ASN A 693 34.78 -15.02 -22.66
N THR A 694 35.10 -15.50 -23.86
CA THR A 694 36.41 -16.03 -24.22
C THR A 694 37.54 -15.01 -24.04
N GLU A 695 37.30 -13.75 -24.40
CA GLU A 695 38.30 -12.69 -24.28
C GLU A 695 38.74 -12.52 -22.81
N LEU A 696 37.79 -12.46 -21.88
CA LEU A 696 38.07 -12.30 -20.45
C LEU A 696 38.77 -13.53 -19.85
N MET A 697 38.34 -14.74 -20.21
CA MET A 697 38.98 -15.98 -19.72
C MET A 697 40.45 -16.11 -20.15
N ILE A 698 40.75 -15.63 -21.37
CA ILE A 698 42.12 -15.60 -21.89
C ILE A 698 42.92 -14.50 -21.20
N ILE A 699 42.37 -13.29 -21.04
CA ILE A 699 43.04 -12.19 -20.33
C ILE A 699 43.48 -12.62 -18.92
N LEU A 700 42.63 -13.35 -18.18
CA LEU A 700 42.98 -13.84 -16.85
C LEU A 700 44.12 -14.88 -16.84
N SER A 701 44.28 -15.66 -17.91
CA SER A 701 45.38 -16.63 -17.99
C SER A 701 46.76 -15.96 -17.96
N HIS A 702 46.85 -14.69 -18.37
CA HIS A 702 48.08 -13.89 -18.34
C HIS A 702 48.32 -13.16 -17.02
N TRP A 703 47.41 -13.22 -16.05
CA TRP A 703 47.56 -12.49 -14.77
C TRP A 703 48.79 -12.93 -13.96
N LYS A 704 49.18 -14.20 -14.07
CA LYS A 704 50.40 -14.70 -13.42
C LYS A 704 51.63 -14.02 -13.99
N GLU A 705 51.69 -13.82 -15.29
CA GLU A 705 52.80 -13.13 -15.96
C GLU A 705 52.78 -11.62 -15.66
N TRP A 706 51.61 -10.98 -15.75
CA TRP A 706 51.50 -9.52 -15.67
C TRP A 706 51.53 -8.97 -14.24
N TYR A 707 50.94 -9.69 -13.28
CA TYR A 707 50.75 -9.19 -11.92
C TYR A 707 51.37 -10.10 -10.85
N ASN A 708 51.92 -11.26 -11.24
CA ASN A 708 52.33 -12.34 -10.33
C ASN A 708 51.16 -12.90 -9.48
N ILE A 709 49.93 -12.83 -9.98
CA ILE A 709 48.71 -13.31 -9.31
C ILE A 709 48.17 -14.54 -10.04
N CYS A 710 47.93 -15.63 -9.32
CA CYS A 710 47.25 -16.82 -9.83
C CYS A 710 45.73 -16.71 -9.62
N VAL A 711 44.94 -16.89 -10.67
CA VAL A 711 43.47 -16.95 -10.56
C VAL A 711 43.07 -18.41 -10.33
N ASN A 712 42.58 -18.72 -9.12
CA ASN A 712 42.19 -20.08 -8.74
C ASN A 712 40.93 -20.51 -9.47
N LYS A 713 39.85 -19.72 -9.32
CA LYS A 713 38.57 -19.99 -9.95
C LYS A 713 37.76 -18.73 -10.19
N TRP A 714 36.93 -18.75 -11.24
CA TRP A 714 35.84 -17.79 -11.45
C TRP A 714 34.50 -18.54 -11.39
N ILE A 715 33.67 -18.16 -10.42
CA ILE A 715 32.33 -18.72 -10.21
C ILE A 715 31.28 -17.73 -10.73
N PHE A 716 30.34 -18.21 -11.56
CA PHE A 716 29.19 -17.41 -12.01
C PHE A 716 27.93 -17.80 -11.24
N LEU A 717 27.27 -16.81 -10.66
CA LEU A 717 26.03 -16.96 -9.90
C LEU A 717 24.81 -16.86 -10.82
N GLU A 718 23.69 -17.48 -10.42
CA GLU A 718 22.41 -17.31 -11.11
C GLU A 718 21.89 -15.87 -11.01
N ALA A 719 21.08 -15.47 -11.99
CA ALA A 719 20.52 -14.13 -12.05
C ALA A 719 19.64 -13.90 -10.81
N GLY A 720 19.96 -12.85 -10.03
CA GLY A 720 19.27 -12.53 -8.78
C GLY A 720 19.87 -13.13 -7.50
N GLU A 721 21.08 -13.72 -7.56
CA GLU A 721 21.67 -14.50 -6.45
C GLU A 721 23.08 -14.06 -5.98
N ALA A 722 23.40 -14.39 -4.71
CA ALA A 722 24.67 -14.30 -3.95
C ALA A 722 25.53 -13.03 -4.00
N LYS A 723 25.01 -11.95 -4.56
CA LYS A 723 25.63 -10.63 -4.56
C LYS A 723 25.24 -9.79 -3.35
N THR A 724 24.65 -10.36 -2.29
CA THR A 724 24.07 -9.58 -1.17
C THR A 724 24.96 -8.45 -0.68
N ALA A 725 26.27 -8.67 -0.52
CA ALA A 725 27.19 -7.62 -0.12
C ALA A 725 27.41 -6.51 -1.18
N ILE A 726 27.55 -6.86 -2.47
CA ILE A 726 27.72 -5.87 -3.56
C ILE A 726 26.40 -5.19 -3.94
N ASP A 727 25.28 -5.90 -3.85
CA ASP A 727 23.92 -5.37 -3.99
C ASP A 727 23.57 -4.44 -2.83
N PHE A 728 23.97 -4.80 -1.61
CA PHE A 728 23.86 -3.94 -0.44
C PHE A 728 24.71 -2.69 -0.61
N HIS A 729 25.95 -2.82 -1.08
CA HIS A 729 26.81 -1.68 -1.43
C HIS A 729 26.17 -0.79 -2.51
N HIS A 730 25.64 -1.37 -3.58
CA HIS A 730 24.89 -0.65 -4.61
C HIS A 730 23.65 0.05 -4.04
N THR A 731 22.98 -0.56 -3.08
CA THR A 731 21.83 0.04 -2.38
C THR A 731 22.30 1.26 -1.58
N GLN A 732 23.40 1.14 -0.83
CA GLN A 732 24.03 2.27 -0.13
C GLN A 732 24.40 3.40 -1.09
N ILE A 733 25.01 3.10 -2.24
CA ILE A 733 25.28 4.08 -3.32
C ILE A 733 24.00 4.79 -3.75
N THR A 734 22.90 4.05 -3.97
CA THR A 734 21.62 4.66 -4.34
C THR A 734 21.06 5.57 -3.24
N HIS A 735 21.18 5.18 -1.98
CA HIS A 735 20.76 6.00 -0.84
C HIS A 735 21.63 7.26 -0.68
N ALA A 736 22.95 7.13 -0.85
CA ALA A 736 23.91 8.23 -0.81
C ALA A 736 23.61 9.26 -1.90
N ILE A 737 23.41 8.82 -3.14
CA ILE A 737 22.99 9.70 -4.25
C ILE A 737 21.64 10.37 -3.97
N LYS A 738 20.65 9.64 -3.45
CA LYS A 738 19.35 10.22 -3.07
C LYS A 738 19.50 11.28 -1.98
N ARG A 739 20.34 11.04 -0.96
CA ARG A 739 20.63 12.00 0.11
C ARG A 739 21.32 13.24 -0.45
N TYR A 740 22.33 13.07 -1.31
CA TYR A 740 23.03 14.15 -1.98
C TYR A 740 22.07 15.07 -2.74
N VAL A 741 21.13 14.49 -3.50
CA VAL A 741 20.10 15.26 -4.20
C VAL A 741 19.10 15.94 -3.26
N LYS A 742 18.69 15.29 -2.17
CA LYS A 742 17.79 15.89 -1.15
C LYS A 742 18.42 17.09 -0.44
N LEU A 743 19.75 17.12 -0.30
CA LEU A 743 20.49 18.24 0.27
C LEU A 743 20.63 19.43 -0.69
N GLY A 744 20.02 19.36 -1.88
CA GLY A 744 19.99 20.44 -2.86
C GLY A 744 21.09 20.37 -3.92
N TYR A 745 21.96 19.34 -3.89
CA TYR A 745 22.96 19.10 -4.91
C TYR A 745 22.36 18.38 -6.13
N GLU A 746 23.04 18.43 -7.27
CA GLU A 746 22.62 17.77 -8.52
C GLU A 746 23.64 16.72 -8.94
N ILE A 747 23.21 15.67 -9.62
CA ILE A 747 24.08 14.73 -10.34
C ILE A 747 24.07 15.15 -11.81
N ALA A 748 25.06 15.94 -12.22
CA ALA A 748 25.19 16.47 -13.58
C ALA A 748 26.40 15.91 -14.33
N SER A 749 27.40 15.42 -13.58
CA SER A 749 28.66 14.83 -14.03
C SER A 749 28.95 13.54 -13.27
N GLY A 750 29.97 12.79 -13.69
CA GLY A 750 30.38 11.60 -12.94
C GLY A 750 31.17 11.93 -11.68
N GLU A 751 31.82 13.09 -11.65
CA GLU A 751 32.47 13.66 -10.46
C GLU A 751 31.44 13.91 -9.34
N ASP A 752 30.20 14.25 -9.69
CA ASP A 752 29.10 14.37 -8.73
C ASP A 752 28.73 13.00 -8.10
N ILE A 753 28.89 11.90 -8.85
CA ILE A 753 28.69 10.54 -8.33
C ILE A 753 29.75 10.24 -7.28
N GLU A 754 31.01 10.55 -7.59
CA GLU A 754 32.14 10.40 -6.66
C GLU A 754 31.93 11.20 -5.38
N MET A 755 31.55 12.47 -5.50
CA MET A 755 31.25 13.32 -4.35
C MET A 755 30.06 12.81 -3.51
N ALA A 756 29.06 12.20 -4.15
CA ALA A 756 27.90 11.66 -3.45
C ALA A 756 28.22 10.40 -2.63
N ILE A 757 29.21 9.59 -3.03
CA ILE A 757 29.47 8.27 -2.43
C ILE A 757 30.81 8.14 -1.70
N LYS A 758 31.67 9.17 -1.75
CA LYS A 758 33.01 9.18 -1.11
C LYS A 758 33.04 8.83 0.39
N ASP A 759 31.95 9.04 1.11
CA ASP A 759 31.87 8.82 2.56
C ASP A 759 31.35 7.41 2.93
N LEU A 760 31.11 6.54 1.93
CA LEU A 760 30.79 5.12 2.15
C LEU A 760 32.01 4.36 2.70
N SER A 761 31.75 3.38 3.56
CA SER A 761 32.83 2.67 4.27
C SER A 761 33.57 1.72 3.32
N GLY A 762 34.90 1.73 3.39
CA GLY A 762 35.79 0.93 2.53
C GLY A 762 35.69 1.27 1.05
N THR A 763 35.08 2.41 0.68
CA THR A 763 34.78 2.75 -0.71
C THR A 763 35.85 3.63 -1.34
N HIS A 764 36.37 3.16 -2.47
CA HIS A 764 37.32 3.82 -3.35
C HIS A 764 36.64 4.09 -4.68
N VAL A 765 36.58 5.35 -5.11
CA VAL A 765 35.89 5.74 -6.33
C VAL A 765 36.90 6.32 -7.31
N ALA A 766 36.78 5.94 -8.58
CA ALA A 766 37.58 6.51 -9.65
C ALA A 766 36.82 6.56 -10.97
N ASN A 767 37.15 7.55 -11.79
CA ASN A 767 36.80 7.54 -13.20
C ASN A 767 37.64 6.49 -13.94
N LEU A 768 36.99 5.66 -14.75
CA LEU A 768 37.65 4.67 -15.59
C LEU A 768 37.32 4.92 -17.06
N GLN A 769 38.34 5.15 -17.88
CA GLN A 769 38.22 5.19 -19.33
C GLN A 769 39.06 4.06 -19.95
N PRO A 770 38.43 2.99 -20.44
CA PRO A 770 39.17 1.93 -21.11
C PRO A 770 39.75 2.45 -22.43
N ASN A 771 41.04 2.22 -22.64
CA ASN A 771 41.69 2.54 -23.91
C ASN A 771 41.13 1.62 -25.00
N ARG A 772 40.22 2.16 -25.82
CA ARG A 772 39.61 1.47 -26.97
C ARG A 772 40.29 1.77 -28.29
N GLU A 773 41.20 2.75 -28.31
CA GLU A 773 41.90 3.17 -29.52
C GLU A 773 42.92 2.11 -29.97
N GLN A 774 42.98 1.95 -31.28
CA GLN A 774 43.85 1.02 -31.97
C GLN A 774 45.30 1.27 -31.56
N VAL A 775 46.02 0.24 -31.13
CA VAL A 775 47.48 0.27 -31.07
C VAL A 775 47.97 0.56 -32.50
N GLN A 776 48.21 1.83 -32.82
CA GLN A 776 49.06 2.21 -33.93
C GLN A 776 50.48 1.94 -33.48
N THR A 777 50.94 0.70 -33.61
CA THR A 777 52.38 0.46 -33.68
C THR A 777 52.86 1.03 -35.01
N GLU A 778 53.91 1.83 -34.92
CA GLU A 778 54.73 2.28 -36.04
C GLU A 778 55.11 1.09 -36.92
N ASN A 779 54.35 0.88 -37.99
CA ASN A 779 54.77 0.44 -39.31
C ASN A 779 53.51 0.07 -40.10
N ASN A 780 53.33 0.75 -41.23
CA ASN A 780 52.24 0.58 -42.17
C ASN A 780 52.02 -0.89 -42.55
N ILE A 781 51.02 -1.55 -41.96
CA ILE A 781 50.37 -2.73 -42.56
C ILE A 781 48.85 -2.57 -42.35
N SER A 782 48.19 -2.42 -43.50
CA SER A 782 46.76 -2.51 -43.82
C SER A 782 45.73 -2.68 -42.69
N LYS A 783 44.60 -1.99 -42.85
CA LYS A 783 43.28 -2.29 -42.26
C LYS A 783 42.91 -3.77 -42.46
N LYS A 784 43.48 -4.69 -41.68
CA LYS A 784 42.82 -5.95 -41.37
C LYS A 784 41.85 -5.60 -40.26
N GLU A 785 40.56 -5.63 -40.56
CA GLU A 785 39.52 -5.76 -39.54
C GLU A 785 40.03 -6.77 -38.50
N LYS A 786 40.08 -6.39 -37.21
CA LYS A 786 40.39 -7.34 -36.13
C LYS A 786 39.47 -8.54 -36.34
N GLN A 787 40.00 -9.66 -36.81
CA GLN A 787 39.23 -10.89 -36.86
C GLN A 787 38.76 -11.14 -35.44
N LYS A 788 37.45 -11.23 -35.22
CA LYS A 788 36.89 -11.47 -33.89
C LYS A 788 37.56 -12.71 -33.29
N ILE A 789 38.06 -12.59 -32.04
CA ILE A 789 38.60 -13.73 -31.29
C ILE A 789 37.57 -14.86 -31.36
N GLY A 790 38.03 -16.09 -31.62
CA GLY A 790 37.13 -17.24 -31.69
C GLY A 790 36.44 -17.49 -30.34
N THR A 791 35.39 -18.30 -30.35
CA THR A 791 34.75 -18.73 -29.10
C THR A 791 35.39 -20.02 -28.63
N ILE A 792 35.75 -20.12 -27.35
CA ILE A 792 36.08 -21.41 -26.73
C ILE A 792 34.81 -22.28 -26.77
N ALA A 793 34.85 -23.35 -27.56
CA ALA A 793 33.73 -24.27 -27.71
C ALA A 793 33.46 -24.99 -26.37
N GLY A 794 32.20 -25.01 -25.93
CA GLY A 794 31.80 -25.61 -24.65
C GLY A 794 31.73 -24.64 -23.46
N ILE A 795 32.05 -23.35 -23.65
CA ILE A 795 31.67 -22.32 -22.67
C ILE A 795 30.14 -22.22 -22.65
N ARG A 796 29.56 -22.49 -21.49
CA ARG A 796 28.14 -22.30 -21.20
C ARG A 796 28.00 -21.32 -20.05
N ASN A 797 26.82 -20.72 -19.96
CA ASN A 797 26.50 -19.65 -19.01
C ASN A 797 26.71 -20.05 -17.53
N TRP A 798 26.88 -21.32 -17.19
CA TRP A 798 26.98 -21.77 -15.80
C TRP A 798 28.36 -22.31 -15.41
N ASN A 799 29.35 -22.22 -16.31
CA ASN A 799 30.60 -22.92 -16.10
C ASN A 799 31.50 -22.19 -15.07
N GLU A 800 31.94 -22.89 -14.03
CA GLU A 800 33.11 -22.47 -13.24
C GLU A 800 34.37 -22.63 -14.11
N PHE A 801 35.24 -21.62 -14.11
CA PHE A 801 36.54 -21.68 -14.77
C PHE A 801 37.66 -21.75 -13.76
N THR A 802 38.70 -22.51 -14.10
CA THR A 802 39.93 -22.67 -13.31
C THR A 802 41.14 -22.62 -14.23
N TRP A 803 42.27 -22.10 -13.74
CA TRP A 803 43.52 -21.98 -14.49
C TRP A 803 44.60 -22.81 -13.81
N ILE A 804 45.32 -23.62 -14.59
CA ILE A 804 46.38 -24.49 -14.08
C ILE A 804 47.73 -23.81 -14.33
N TYR A 805 48.54 -23.66 -13.28
CA TYR A 805 49.83 -22.94 -13.34
C TYR A 805 51.04 -23.86 -13.25
N ASP A 806 50.89 -25.04 -12.65
CA ASP A 806 51.98 -25.98 -12.37
C ASP A 806 51.63 -27.40 -12.85
N GLY A 807 52.66 -28.23 -13.06
CA GLY A 807 52.52 -29.62 -13.51
C GLY A 807 52.42 -29.80 -15.03
N GLU A 808 52.11 -31.01 -15.48
CA GLU A 808 52.04 -31.37 -16.92
C GLU A 808 50.95 -30.63 -17.69
N GLU A 809 49.92 -30.15 -16.98
CA GLU A 809 48.81 -29.38 -17.54
C GLU A 809 48.94 -27.87 -17.29
N ALA A 810 50.15 -27.37 -16.99
CA ALA A 810 50.40 -25.94 -16.85
C ALA A 810 49.97 -25.16 -18.11
N GLY A 811 49.29 -24.03 -17.89
CA GLY A 811 48.73 -23.16 -18.94
C GLY A 811 47.35 -23.57 -19.46
N TYR A 812 46.75 -24.65 -18.94
CA TYR A 812 45.41 -25.05 -19.33
C TYR A 812 44.35 -24.17 -18.65
N ILE A 813 43.29 -23.87 -19.42
CA ILE A 813 42.04 -23.31 -18.89
C ILE A 813 41.06 -24.49 -18.79
N CYS A 814 40.47 -24.69 -17.62
CA CYS A 814 39.48 -25.73 -17.41
C CYS A 814 38.11 -25.10 -17.12
N ALA A 815 37.05 -25.65 -17.72
CA ALA A 815 35.67 -25.24 -17.48
C ALA A 815 34.85 -26.43 -17.00
N ARG A 816 34.04 -26.24 -15.96
CA ARG A 816 33.12 -27.27 -15.46
C ARG A 816 31.72 -26.71 -15.21
N PRO A 817 30.64 -27.48 -15.39
CA PRO A 817 29.26 -26.97 -15.28
C PRO A 817 28.86 -26.40 -13.91
N LEU A 818 29.48 -26.84 -12.83
CA LEU A 818 29.25 -26.34 -11.48
C LEU A 818 30.47 -26.66 -10.63
N SER A 819 30.77 -25.87 -9.59
CA SER A 819 31.90 -26.18 -8.70
C SER A 819 31.76 -27.62 -8.17
N ARG A 820 32.81 -28.42 -8.25
CA ARG A 820 32.86 -29.84 -7.82
C ARG A 820 31.95 -30.84 -8.56
N PHE A 821 31.06 -30.40 -9.45
CA PHE A 821 30.16 -31.29 -10.22
C PHE A 821 30.33 -31.16 -11.74
N GLY A 822 30.00 -32.23 -12.46
CA GLY A 822 30.08 -32.29 -13.93
C GLY A 822 31.49 -32.54 -14.48
N GLU A 823 31.54 -32.89 -15.78
CA GLU A 823 32.77 -33.20 -16.50
C GLU A 823 33.65 -31.96 -16.69
N LEU A 824 34.96 -32.15 -16.56
CA LEU A 824 35.95 -31.09 -16.68
C LEU A 824 36.39 -30.94 -18.13
N ASN A 825 35.98 -29.84 -18.78
CA ASN A 825 36.43 -29.51 -20.13
C ASN A 825 37.78 -28.80 -20.07
N LYS A 826 38.81 -29.41 -20.64
CA LYS A 826 40.19 -28.87 -20.63
C LYS A 826 40.56 -28.22 -21.97
N PHE A 827 41.02 -26.98 -21.91
CA PHE A 827 41.51 -26.21 -23.05
C PHE A 827 43.02 -26.02 -22.94
N SER A 828 43.77 -26.75 -23.79
CA SER A 828 45.22 -26.67 -23.81
C SER A 828 45.72 -25.34 -24.40
N PRO A 829 46.95 -24.90 -24.06
CA PRO A 829 47.58 -23.72 -24.65
C PRO A 829 47.53 -23.71 -26.19
N CYS A 830 47.77 -24.86 -26.83
CA CYS A 830 47.69 -24.98 -28.30
C CYS A 830 46.29 -24.74 -28.86
N LYS A 831 45.23 -25.14 -28.15
CA LYS A 831 43.84 -24.85 -28.55
C LYS A 831 43.52 -23.36 -28.38
N ILE A 832 43.98 -22.76 -27.28
CA ILE A 832 43.79 -21.34 -27.00
C ILE A 832 44.51 -20.48 -28.05
N GLN A 833 45.73 -20.84 -28.43
CA GLN A 833 46.49 -20.14 -29.48
C GLN A 833 45.75 -20.16 -30.84
N LYS A 834 45.12 -21.28 -31.21
CA LYS A 834 44.27 -21.37 -32.41
C LYS A 834 43.04 -20.47 -32.35
N ILE A 835 42.48 -20.24 -31.16
CA ILE A 835 41.30 -19.37 -30.95
C ILE A 835 41.68 -17.90 -31.05
N ILE A 836 42.86 -17.54 -30.55
CA ILE A 836 43.42 -16.19 -30.58
C ILE A 836 43.86 -15.79 -32.00
N LYS A 837 44.13 -16.77 -32.88
CA LYS A 837 44.52 -16.55 -34.30
C LYS A 837 45.72 -15.60 -34.43
N ASP A 838 46.76 -15.85 -33.63
CA ASP A 838 48.01 -15.07 -33.60
C ASP A 838 47.87 -13.60 -33.19
N GLN A 839 46.74 -13.19 -32.60
CA GLN A 839 46.62 -11.87 -31.96
C GLN A 839 47.45 -11.79 -30.68
N ILE A 840 48.07 -10.64 -30.45
CA ILE A 840 48.76 -10.35 -29.20
C ILE A 840 47.71 -9.91 -28.17
N ILE A 841 47.60 -10.67 -27.09
CA ILE A 841 46.80 -10.28 -25.93
C ILE A 841 47.65 -9.32 -25.10
N THR A 842 47.23 -8.07 -25.03
CA THR A 842 47.96 -7.01 -24.32
C THR A 842 47.39 -6.81 -22.92
N GLN A 843 48.26 -6.49 -21.96
CA GLN A 843 47.85 -6.06 -20.63
C GLN A 843 46.93 -4.83 -20.75
N PRO A 844 45.79 -4.78 -20.02
CA PRO A 844 44.97 -3.59 -19.95
C PRO A 844 45.79 -2.40 -19.45
N ASN A 845 45.65 -1.25 -20.12
CA ASN A 845 46.26 0.00 -19.69
C ASN A 845 45.24 1.13 -19.86
N PRO A 846 44.17 1.17 -19.04
CA PRO A 846 43.15 2.20 -19.10
C PRO A 846 43.62 3.52 -18.48
N ILE A 847 42.96 4.63 -18.83
CA ILE A 847 43.11 5.89 -18.10
C ILE A 847 42.22 5.81 -16.86
N ILE A 848 42.82 5.84 -15.68
CA ILE A 848 42.10 5.80 -14.39
C ILE A 848 42.47 7.05 -13.60
N SER A 849 41.48 7.74 -13.03
CA SER A 849 41.75 8.80 -12.06
C SER A 849 42.30 8.20 -10.76
N THR A 850 42.94 9.02 -9.93
CA THR A 850 43.34 8.61 -8.59
C THR A 850 42.11 8.16 -7.80
N HIS A 851 42.17 6.97 -7.21
CA HIS A 851 41.10 6.49 -6.34
C HIS A 851 40.95 7.37 -5.10
N SER A 852 39.71 7.65 -4.74
CA SER A 852 39.42 8.28 -3.45
C SER A 852 39.82 7.37 -2.28
N ASN A 853 40.17 7.99 -1.16
CA ASN A 853 40.51 7.27 0.07
C ASN A 853 39.30 7.18 0.99
N PRO A 854 38.93 5.99 1.46
CA PRO A 854 37.80 5.82 2.36
C PRO A 854 38.09 6.44 3.73
N GLN A 855 37.13 7.21 4.25
CA GLN A 855 37.24 7.79 5.60
C GLN A 855 37.01 6.76 6.71
N LYS A 856 36.38 5.63 6.38
CA LYS A 856 36.07 4.53 7.32
C LYS A 856 36.43 3.22 6.67
N GLN A 857 37.04 2.32 7.44
CA GLN A 857 37.31 0.96 6.98
C GLN A 857 36.06 0.10 7.08
N TRP A 858 35.92 -0.86 6.17
CA TRP A 858 34.89 -1.90 6.25
C TRP A 858 35.59 -3.21 6.65
N ILE A 859 35.38 -3.62 7.91
CA ILE A 859 36.03 -4.78 8.52
C ILE A 859 34.96 -5.75 9.02
N ILE A 860 35.12 -7.03 8.71
CA ILE A 860 34.30 -8.13 9.22
C ILE A 860 35.16 -8.90 10.23
N PRO A 861 34.86 -8.85 11.55
CA PRO A 861 35.61 -9.57 12.56
C PRO A 861 35.39 -11.08 12.45
N ARG A 862 36.44 -11.88 12.69
CA ARG A 862 36.33 -13.34 12.72
C ARG A 862 35.78 -13.80 14.07
N ILE A 863 34.78 -14.68 14.05
CA ILE A 863 34.28 -15.41 15.23
C ILE A 863 35.01 -16.77 15.25
N ASP A 864 35.66 -17.13 16.35
CA ASP A 864 36.33 -18.44 16.48
C ASP A 864 35.31 -19.58 16.64
N HIS A 865 35.66 -20.74 16.07
CA HIS A 865 34.80 -21.91 15.92
C HIS A 865 34.39 -22.55 17.25
N GLN A 866 33.14 -22.31 17.66
CA GLN A 866 32.31 -23.32 18.33
C GLN A 866 30.80 -23.12 18.17
N ASP A 867 30.36 -21.99 17.60
CA ASP A 867 28.96 -21.79 17.20
C ASP A 867 28.84 -21.85 15.67
N SER A 868 27.83 -22.60 15.22
CA SER A 868 27.49 -22.94 13.84
C SER A 868 27.49 -21.73 12.88
N ILE A 869 27.72 -21.97 11.58
CA ILE A 869 27.62 -20.97 10.50
C ILE A 869 26.25 -20.24 10.45
N GLU A 870 25.23 -20.83 11.08
CA GLU A 870 24.02 -20.11 11.48
C GLU A 870 24.31 -18.77 12.15
N ASN A 871 25.42 -18.61 12.88
CA ASN A 871 25.79 -17.38 13.57
C ASN A 871 26.50 -16.34 12.68
N ILE A 872 26.98 -16.69 11.48
CA ILE A 872 27.47 -15.71 10.49
C ILE A 872 26.29 -15.19 9.68
N GLU A 873 25.42 -16.07 9.20
CA GLU A 873 24.13 -15.66 8.64
C GLU A 873 23.29 -14.96 9.69
N ASN A 874 23.23 -15.42 10.93
CA ASN A 874 22.55 -14.73 12.04
C ASN A 874 23.36 -13.60 12.65
N GLN A 875 24.61 -13.28 12.28
CA GLN A 875 25.25 -12.00 12.65
C GLN A 875 25.13 -10.96 11.54
N MET A 876 25.16 -11.40 10.29
CA MET A 876 24.71 -10.60 9.15
C MET A 876 23.21 -10.31 9.27
N ASN A 877 22.42 -11.27 9.79
CA ASN A 877 20.99 -11.14 10.07
C ASN A 877 20.67 -10.74 11.53
N LYS A 878 21.58 -10.77 12.53
CA LYS A 878 21.38 -10.08 13.85
C LYS A 878 21.67 -8.59 13.76
N LEU A 879 22.42 -8.18 12.74
CA LEU A 879 22.38 -6.80 12.26
C LEU A 879 21.06 -6.49 11.52
N GLU A 880 20.26 -7.51 11.20
CA GLU A 880 18.88 -7.39 10.70
C GLU A 880 17.77 -7.68 11.74
N LEU A 881 18.03 -8.37 12.86
CA LEU A 881 17.00 -8.81 13.82
C LEU A 881 17.52 -8.94 15.28
N THR A 882 17.27 -7.89 16.07
CA THR A 882 16.73 -7.96 17.45
C THR A 882 15.56 -6.97 17.40
N GLU A 883 14.28 -7.32 17.54
CA GLU A 883 13.64 -8.25 18.47
C GLU A 883 12.54 -9.04 17.72
N LYS A 884 12.50 -10.37 17.91
CA LYS A 884 11.29 -11.22 17.91
C LYS A 884 11.68 -12.70 18.16
N GLU A 885 11.96 -13.01 19.41
CA GLU A 885 11.50 -14.24 20.09
C GLU A 885 10.44 -13.71 21.08
N GLU A 886 9.30 -14.31 21.44
CA GLU A 886 8.69 -15.66 21.43
C GLU A 886 7.19 -15.45 21.01
N GLU A 887 6.33 -16.41 20.65
CA GLU A 887 6.05 -17.75 21.18
C GLU A 887 5.55 -18.69 20.06
N GLU A 888 5.93 -19.96 20.20
CA GLU A 888 5.38 -21.12 19.49
C GLU A 888 4.09 -21.60 20.17
N GLU A 889 3.13 -22.10 19.39
CA GLU A 889 2.34 -23.28 19.77
C GLU A 889 2.23 -24.22 18.56
N GLU A 890 2.69 -25.46 18.77
CA GLU A 890 2.71 -26.57 17.84
C GLU A 890 1.32 -27.02 17.38
N MET A 891 1.26 -27.58 16.18
CA MET A 891 0.41 -28.77 15.94
C MET A 891 1.14 -29.71 14.96
N VAL A 892 1.80 -30.71 15.53
CA VAL A 892 2.34 -31.87 14.82
C VAL A 892 1.16 -32.73 14.36
N VAL A 893 1.04 -32.98 13.06
CA VAL A 893 0.23 -34.10 12.55
C VAL A 893 1.20 -35.10 11.93
N ASP A 894 1.41 -36.17 12.69
CA ASP A 894 2.09 -37.40 12.32
C ASP A 894 1.35 -38.05 11.14
N LEU A 895 2.06 -38.32 10.05
CA LEU A 895 1.60 -39.16 8.95
C LEU A 895 2.56 -40.34 8.77
N THR A 896 2.81 -41.06 9.86
CA THR A 896 3.21 -42.46 9.78
C THR A 896 1.94 -43.34 9.77
N SER A 897 1.41 -43.57 8.58
CA SER A 897 0.57 -44.75 8.34
C SER A 897 1.12 -45.48 7.12
N GLU A 898 1.97 -46.46 7.41
CA GLU A 898 2.29 -47.54 6.49
C GLU A 898 1.00 -48.27 6.10
N THR A 899 0.62 -48.16 4.83
CA THR A 899 -0.17 -49.20 4.19
C THR A 899 0.57 -49.61 2.94
N GLU A 900 1.23 -50.75 3.03
CA GLU A 900 1.72 -51.52 1.88
C GLU A 900 0.53 -51.77 0.94
N VAL A 901 0.57 -51.13 -0.22
CA VAL A 901 -0.19 -51.58 -1.38
C VAL A 901 0.85 -51.88 -2.45
N GLU A 902 1.13 -53.18 -2.63
CA GLU A 902 1.77 -53.68 -3.84
C GLU A 902 0.93 -53.27 -5.05
N VAL A 903 1.44 -52.34 -5.86
CA VAL A 903 1.05 -52.24 -7.26
C VAL A 903 2.32 -52.13 -8.09
N ASP A 904 2.60 -53.23 -8.76
CA ASP A 904 3.62 -53.41 -9.79
C ASP A 904 3.24 -52.57 -11.02
N LEU A 905 3.98 -51.49 -11.28
CA LEU A 905 3.99 -50.73 -12.53
C LEU A 905 5.32 -49.94 -12.60
N GLU A 906 6.23 -50.37 -13.49
CA GLU A 906 7.50 -49.69 -13.78
C GLU A 906 7.30 -48.18 -14.03
N CYS A 907 7.72 -47.36 -13.06
CA CYS A 907 7.54 -45.91 -13.10
C CYS A 907 8.71 -45.23 -13.85
N LYS A 908 8.42 -44.52 -14.95
CA LYS A 908 9.39 -43.74 -15.75
C LYS A 908 10.08 -42.58 -14.97
N SER A 909 9.63 -42.27 -13.76
CA SER A 909 10.19 -41.21 -12.91
C SER A 909 11.60 -41.53 -12.39
N LEU A 910 11.94 -42.82 -12.26
CA LEU A 910 13.27 -43.30 -11.86
C LEU A 910 14.37 -42.95 -12.87
N GLU A 911 14.03 -42.66 -14.13
CA GLU A 911 15.01 -42.28 -15.16
C GLU A 911 15.41 -40.78 -15.13
N VAL A 912 14.65 -39.93 -14.43
CA VAL A 912 14.76 -38.45 -14.54
C VAL A 912 15.72 -37.83 -13.53
N PHE A 913 15.79 -38.37 -12.30
CA PHE A 913 16.56 -37.78 -11.20
C PHE A 913 17.84 -38.55 -10.87
N ILE A 914 18.65 -38.82 -11.89
CA ILE A 914 20.00 -39.38 -11.72
C ILE A 914 20.98 -38.38 -11.07
N SER A 915 22.12 -38.86 -10.56
CA SER A 915 23.18 -37.97 -10.05
C SER A 915 23.58 -36.92 -11.11
N GLY A 916 23.51 -35.64 -10.74
CA GLY A 916 23.75 -34.53 -11.66
C GLY A 916 22.55 -34.09 -12.50
N TRP A 917 21.31 -34.49 -12.18
CA TRP A 917 20.09 -34.06 -12.89
C TRP A 917 19.92 -32.53 -13.02
N ALA A 918 20.34 -31.77 -11.99
CA ALA A 918 20.27 -30.31 -11.99
C ALA A 918 21.33 -29.64 -12.88
N LEU A 919 22.27 -30.42 -13.46
CA LEU A 919 23.25 -29.92 -14.40
C LEU A 919 22.58 -29.56 -15.72
N GLN A 920 22.92 -28.40 -16.27
CA GLN A 920 22.35 -27.90 -17.52
C GLN A 920 22.46 -28.89 -18.69
N GLN A 921 23.49 -29.73 -18.73
CA GLN A 921 23.68 -30.74 -19.79
C GLN A 921 22.56 -31.79 -19.83
N HIS A 922 21.86 -32.01 -18.71
CA HIS A 922 20.73 -32.94 -18.60
C HIS A 922 19.38 -32.22 -18.77
N GLN A 923 19.36 -30.89 -18.76
CA GLN A 923 18.18 -30.05 -19.00
C GLN A 923 17.99 -29.77 -20.51
N LYS A 924 17.57 -30.78 -21.29
CA LYS A 924 17.24 -30.56 -22.71
C LYS A 924 15.85 -29.89 -22.85
N THR A 925 15.76 -28.57 -22.69
CA THR A 925 14.50 -27.81 -22.86
C THR A 925 14.42 -26.92 -24.10
N ARG A 926 15.47 -26.81 -24.92
CA ARG A 926 15.37 -26.18 -26.24
C ARG A 926 15.39 -27.23 -27.35
N GLU A 927 14.25 -27.42 -28.01
CA GLU A 927 14.29 -27.89 -29.39
C GLU A 927 15.20 -26.95 -30.19
N LEU A 928 16.12 -27.51 -30.97
CA LEU A 928 16.95 -26.75 -31.90
C LEU A 928 16.03 -25.89 -32.76
N VAL A 929 16.04 -24.57 -32.56
CA VAL A 929 15.31 -23.62 -33.41
C VAL A 929 15.88 -23.79 -34.82
N LYS A 930 15.13 -24.47 -35.69
CA LYS A 930 15.40 -24.54 -37.14
C LYS A 930 15.46 -23.09 -37.61
N ARG A 931 16.61 -22.66 -38.17
CA ARG A 931 16.73 -21.30 -38.72
C ARG A 931 15.71 -21.14 -39.84
N ILE A 932 15.00 -20.00 -39.87
CA ILE A 932 14.09 -19.67 -40.98
C ILE A 932 14.91 -19.70 -42.28
N PRO A 933 14.53 -20.52 -43.26
CA PRO A 933 15.20 -20.55 -44.56
C PRO A 933 15.22 -19.17 -45.20
N ILE A 934 16.31 -18.85 -45.91
CA ILE A 934 16.54 -17.51 -46.48
C ILE A 934 15.37 -17.08 -47.39
N HIS A 935 14.83 -18.01 -48.18
CA HIS A 935 13.72 -17.74 -49.10
C HIS A 935 12.42 -17.40 -48.36
N VAL A 936 12.08 -18.11 -47.27
CA VAL A 936 10.91 -17.77 -46.41
C VAL A 936 11.12 -16.45 -45.68
N LYS A 937 12.35 -16.15 -45.24
CA LYS A 937 12.67 -14.87 -44.59
C LYS A 937 12.44 -13.68 -45.53
N GLN A 938 12.82 -13.79 -46.81
CA GLN A 938 12.60 -12.74 -47.81
C GLN A 938 11.11 -12.48 -48.07
N LEU A 939 10.28 -13.53 -48.06
CA LEU A 939 8.83 -13.40 -48.17
C LEU A 939 8.25 -12.64 -46.97
N LEU A 940 8.68 -12.98 -45.75
CA LEU A 940 8.29 -12.29 -44.52
C LEU A 940 8.74 -10.80 -44.52
N GLU A 941 9.96 -10.50 -44.99
CA GLU A 941 10.45 -9.12 -45.18
C GLU A 941 9.59 -8.34 -46.16
N THR A 942 9.18 -8.98 -47.26
CA THR A 942 8.31 -8.35 -48.27
C THR A 942 6.94 -8.01 -47.70
N MET A 943 6.32 -8.95 -46.97
CA MET A 943 5.03 -8.72 -46.29
C MET A 943 5.14 -7.60 -45.25
N PHE A 944 6.20 -7.61 -44.46
CA PHE A 944 6.43 -6.62 -43.41
C PHE A 944 6.67 -5.22 -43.98
N HIS A 945 7.51 -5.08 -45.01
CA HIS A 945 7.78 -3.80 -45.66
C HIS A 945 6.56 -3.27 -46.42
N ALA A 946 5.74 -4.13 -47.03
CA ALA A 946 4.47 -3.73 -47.64
C ALA A 946 3.49 -3.13 -46.61
N GLY A 947 3.41 -3.72 -45.42
CA GLY A 947 2.63 -3.21 -44.30
C GLY A 947 3.19 -1.92 -43.69
N THR A 948 4.50 -1.74 -43.73
CA THR A 948 5.17 -0.52 -43.28
C THR A 948 4.95 0.64 -44.25
N ALA A 949 5.00 0.36 -45.56
CA ALA A 949 4.76 1.35 -46.61
C ALA A 949 3.27 1.74 -46.74
N ASN A 950 2.35 0.82 -46.42
CA ASN A 950 0.92 1.09 -46.41
C ASN A 950 0.25 0.44 -45.19
N PRO A 951 -0.20 1.22 -44.20
CA PRO A 951 -0.84 0.69 -42.99
C PRO A 951 -2.06 -0.20 -43.23
N ARG A 952 -2.75 -0.04 -44.38
CA ARG A 952 -3.89 -0.90 -44.76
C ARG A 952 -3.49 -2.29 -45.23
N LYS A 953 -2.20 -2.53 -45.48
CA LYS A 953 -1.62 -3.82 -45.87
C LYS A 953 -0.81 -4.47 -44.73
N LYS A 954 -0.92 -3.94 -43.51
CA LYS A 954 -0.19 -4.47 -42.36
C LYS A 954 -0.81 -5.80 -41.92
N MET A 955 -0.02 -6.86 -41.98
CA MET A 955 -0.43 -8.20 -41.60
C MET A 955 0.06 -8.54 -40.19
N THR A 956 -0.75 -9.26 -39.44
CA THR A 956 -0.42 -9.90 -38.16
C THR A 956 0.40 -11.18 -38.39
N ALA A 957 1.03 -11.71 -37.33
CA ALA A 957 1.80 -12.95 -37.43
C ALA A 957 0.94 -14.15 -37.89
N VAL A 958 -0.34 -14.18 -37.48
CA VAL A 958 -1.32 -15.17 -37.94
C VAL A 958 -1.56 -15.02 -39.44
N GLU A 959 -1.80 -13.80 -39.92
CA GLU A 959 -2.08 -13.53 -41.34
C GLU A 959 -0.85 -13.82 -42.22
N MET A 960 0.36 -13.48 -41.77
CA MET A 960 1.60 -13.83 -42.47
C MET A 960 1.82 -15.35 -42.52
N LYS A 961 1.48 -16.08 -41.44
CA LYS A 961 1.54 -17.55 -41.45
C LYS A 961 0.53 -18.14 -42.42
N SER A 962 -0.72 -17.68 -42.41
CA SER A 962 -1.77 -18.13 -43.33
C SER A 962 -1.38 -17.89 -44.79
N GLU A 963 -0.76 -16.75 -45.07
CA GLU A 963 -0.23 -16.39 -46.39
C GLU A 963 0.97 -17.26 -46.82
N LEU A 964 1.84 -17.67 -45.87
CA LEU A 964 2.87 -18.68 -46.15
C LEU A 964 2.25 -20.06 -46.38
N MET A 965 1.24 -20.46 -45.61
CA MET A 965 0.52 -21.73 -45.82
C MET A 965 -0.24 -21.74 -47.15
N GLN A 966 -0.71 -20.60 -47.64
CA GLN A 966 -1.30 -20.48 -48.96
C GLN A 966 -0.24 -20.70 -50.06
N ARG A 967 0.98 -20.17 -49.88
CA ARG A 967 2.11 -20.46 -50.77
C ARG A 967 2.58 -21.91 -50.73
N VAL A 968 2.42 -22.60 -49.60
CA VAL A 968 2.59 -24.07 -49.53
C VAL A 968 1.55 -24.77 -50.40
N GLN A 969 0.28 -24.36 -50.32
CA GLN A 969 -0.79 -24.93 -51.16
C GLN A 969 -0.59 -24.66 -52.66
N GLU A 970 0.07 -23.56 -53.00
CA GLU A 970 0.46 -23.19 -54.37
C GLU A 970 1.77 -23.85 -54.82
N GLY A 971 2.47 -24.56 -53.92
CA GLY A 971 3.72 -25.28 -54.20
C GLY A 971 4.97 -24.41 -54.31
N GLU A 972 4.92 -23.16 -53.82
CA GLU A 972 6.04 -22.22 -53.87
C GLU A 972 7.07 -22.45 -52.75
N ILE A 973 6.65 -23.01 -51.62
CA ILE A 973 7.49 -23.34 -50.47
C ILE A 973 7.04 -24.66 -49.85
N GLU A 974 7.96 -25.37 -49.20
CA GLU A 974 7.67 -26.63 -48.52
C GLU A 974 6.99 -26.38 -47.16
N GLU A 975 6.07 -27.26 -46.75
CA GLU A 975 5.37 -27.13 -45.47
C GLU A 975 6.34 -27.16 -44.27
N GLU A 976 7.43 -27.91 -44.39
CA GLU A 976 8.46 -28.02 -43.35
C GLU A 976 9.32 -26.76 -43.16
N ASP A 977 9.26 -25.82 -44.12
CA ASP A 977 9.98 -24.56 -44.10
C ASP A 977 9.15 -23.41 -43.50
N VAL A 978 7.85 -23.63 -43.26
CA VAL A 978 6.96 -22.63 -42.65
C VAL A 978 7.23 -22.51 -41.15
N PRO A 979 7.68 -21.34 -40.65
CA PRO A 979 7.94 -21.14 -39.23
C PRO A 979 6.65 -21.13 -38.40
N LYS A 980 6.75 -21.53 -37.13
CA LYS A 980 5.66 -21.41 -36.15
C LYS A 980 5.24 -19.94 -36.00
N GLU A 981 3.96 -19.70 -35.72
CA GLU A 981 3.40 -18.34 -35.57
C GLU A 981 4.16 -17.49 -34.55
N SER A 982 4.53 -18.09 -33.41
CA SER A 982 5.34 -17.45 -32.37
C SER A 982 6.73 -17.02 -32.87
N THR A 983 7.29 -17.76 -33.84
CA THR A 983 8.59 -17.43 -34.45
C THR A 983 8.44 -16.25 -35.40
N ILE A 984 7.35 -16.18 -36.17
CA ILE A 984 7.02 -15.02 -37.03
C ILE A 984 6.74 -13.78 -36.18
N ALA A 985 5.95 -13.91 -35.11
CA ALA A 985 5.67 -12.81 -34.19
C ALA A 985 6.93 -12.24 -33.54
N ASN A 986 7.83 -13.11 -33.06
CA ASN A 986 9.12 -12.71 -32.51
C ASN A 986 10.02 -12.05 -33.56
N TRP A 987 10.01 -12.56 -34.80
CA TRP A 987 10.76 -12.01 -35.92
C TRP A 987 10.26 -10.62 -36.33
N ILE A 988 8.94 -10.38 -36.36
CA ILE A 988 8.34 -9.05 -36.58
C ILE A 988 8.82 -8.06 -35.50
N ASN A 989 8.85 -8.47 -34.24
CA ASN A 989 9.29 -7.62 -33.12
C ASN A 989 10.79 -7.28 -33.16
N THR A 990 11.58 -7.94 -34.01
CA THR A 990 13.01 -7.63 -34.19
C THR A 990 13.29 -6.54 -35.25
N PHE A 991 12.27 -6.09 -35.98
CA PHE A 991 12.32 -4.91 -36.87
C PHE A 991 11.64 -3.71 -36.22
#